data_AF-B3S358-F1
#
_entry.id   AF-B3S358-F1
#
_cell.length_a   1.000
_cell.length_b   1.000
_cell.length_c   1.000
_cell.angle_alpha   90.00
_cell.angle_beta   90.00
_cell.angle_gamma   90.00
#
_symmetry.space_group_name_H-M   'P 1'
#
loop_
_entity.id
_entity.type
_entity.pdbx_description
1 polymer ?
#
loop_
_entity_poly.entity_id
_entity_poly.type
_entity_poly.pdbx_seq_one_letter_code
_entity_poly.pdbx_strand_id
1 'polypeptide(L)'
;MSKFQVGILTFLVLAIHTVYGQNTTTVNNGVITFSQLPTIGTTQSNPNDYVPESNLATLYAMAKGFTNALIPGHLPYTFMVGILSNLQTPNDILTYVTTNYHSLTSKEVGLLACVAIGLLIGVLMPIVGLIFCCCRMCGKCGGAMVQTHKKRSHCYCYTIFLAIFASIALAGGILNILTDKHIMATVPYVNGVAQEAISDLNRWKNTATAQIETLAGPQLNYTADLVKADLGDAAVRSELGAPLQVAVEPHADSSIVTVTNISKTVNDTADELNAINARRTQLVALQTSLTNEVNKAKTDLNSAISDCNTLPGSPCSDIDTSVINVNVDYGTLPSIDSQIAEVQKVRNLGLTNMASQAQSEIRNLPDTVVTQTSATRSSVVTSVNTLQSQAGSQVATITQPIKNIDFSTFYTPIANALNGITNSDAYKYAEYGLNGFAGLLILQAGLIMLALLLGGLSYKDDVPSIKRSTTSNIAGYLLMAAAGLIIIFSFLYCFVAITLLTIGANTEKACQGLRDNSFFSQVADARLPGGKTVLESLINPSNANNPTTQLFSGISAAGLISACQQNRALYTALNLSKSANIANIVEGGLVNTINKAKVTFNISDYADTLTAKAEQIRQVPHPTAMNTSLQLLVTNKAKLSTQITSVKDAVINWNSYVANTLPNTVAGVINTFKNKLFGYVRQYSSHLSSEMKNSVGRCQPVYNAYASLALKAACGYGIDGLSGFWFALCMCVGCFIPNCILSIKLAKYFRRMKTEFFTSKNAKQMFENSPNKDNVQLKNYKGNKVGPSGPVAEKVPPPPGYKANGHRGPPRPPMKRSSGHKVPIAY
;
A
#
# COMPACT_ATOMS: atom_id res chain seq x y z
N MET A 1 -10.29 8.23 -50.93
CA MET A 1 -10.61 8.90 -49.65
C MET A 1 -10.40 10.40 -49.81
N SER A 2 -11.36 11.24 -49.42
CA SER A 2 -11.19 12.69 -49.50
C SER A 2 -10.12 13.17 -48.51
N LYS A 3 -9.43 14.29 -48.79
CA LYS A 3 -8.43 14.88 -47.87
C LYS A 3 -8.97 15.08 -46.45
N PHE A 4 -10.30 15.26 -46.32
CA PHE A 4 -11.01 15.35 -45.04
C PHE A 4 -11.07 14.03 -44.27
N GLN A 5 -11.30 12.90 -44.96
CA GLN A 5 -11.26 11.57 -44.34
C GLN A 5 -9.85 11.18 -43.89
N VAL A 6 -8.83 11.55 -44.67
CA VAL A 6 -7.42 11.35 -44.27
C VAL A 6 -7.09 12.21 -43.06
N GLY A 7 -7.53 13.47 -43.02
CA GLY A 7 -7.38 14.35 -41.85
C GLY A 7 -8.02 13.79 -40.58
N ILE A 8 -9.25 13.27 -40.67
CA ILE A 8 -9.96 12.65 -39.53
C ILE A 8 -9.28 11.37 -39.08
N LEU A 9 -8.83 10.50 -40.01
CA LEU A 9 -8.08 9.29 -39.66
C LEU A 9 -6.74 9.64 -39.01
N THR A 10 -6.02 10.64 -39.50
CA THR A 10 -4.74 11.05 -38.92
C THR A 10 -4.94 11.68 -37.54
N PHE A 11 -5.99 12.49 -37.36
CA PHE A 11 -6.34 13.08 -36.07
C PHE A 11 -6.86 12.04 -35.07
N LEU A 12 -7.64 11.04 -35.51
CA LEU A 12 -8.04 9.91 -34.68
C LEU A 12 -6.84 9.03 -34.33
N VAL A 13 -5.92 8.76 -35.25
CA VAL A 13 -4.69 7.99 -34.97
C VAL A 13 -3.75 8.74 -34.02
N LEU A 14 -3.64 10.07 -34.14
CA LEU A 14 -2.87 10.93 -33.23
C LEU A 14 -3.55 11.11 -31.87
N ALA A 15 -4.89 11.23 -31.83
CA ALA A 15 -5.67 11.28 -30.58
C ALA A 15 -5.65 9.93 -29.86
N ILE A 16 -5.72 8.82 -30.59
CA ILE A 16 -5.52 7.47 -30.04
C ILE A 16 -4.08 7.31 -29.57
N HIS A 17 -3.06 7.77 -30.31
CA HIS A 17 -1.66 7.72 -29.84
C HIS A 17 -1.39 8.59 -28.60
N THR A 18 -2.06 9.74 -28.45
CA THR A 18 -1.84 10.64 -27.30
C THR A 18 -2.64 10.23 -26.06
N VAL A 19 -3.82 9.63 -26.22
CA VAL A 19 -4.64 9.11 -25.10
C VAL A 19 -4.19 7.71 -24.66
N TYR A 20 -3.69 6.87 -25.58
CA TYR A 20 -3.15 5.53 -25.25
C TYR A 20 -1.63 5.52 -25.00
N GLY A 21 -0.88 6.54 -25.43
CA GLY A 21 0.57 6.60 -25.29
C GLY A 21 1.10 6.71 -23.86
N GLN A 22 0.22 6.93 -22.87
CA GLN A 22 0.57 6.94 -21.44
C GLN A 22 0.44 5.56 -20.76
N ASN A 23 -0.15 4.55 -21.44
CA ASN A 23 -0.57 3.29 -20.80
C ASN A 23 0.07 2.02 -21.38
N THR A 24 0.98 2.11 -22.35
CA THR A 24 1.61 0.94 -22.97
C THR A 24 3.11 0.91 -22.71
N THR A 25 3.62 -0.29 -22.39
CA THR A 25 5.07 -0.51 -22.30
C THR A 25 5.66 -0.40 -23.71
N THR A 26 6.71 0.41 -23.86
CA THR A 26 7.37 0.67 -25.15
C THR A 26 8.89 0.54 -25.02
N VAL A 27 9.58 0.32 -26.14
CA VAL A 27 11.06 0.34 -26.20
C VAL A 27 11.52 1.39 -27.20
N ASN A 28 12.51 2.20 -26.82
CA ASN A 28 13.16 3.16 -27.70
C ASN A 28 14.67 3.16 -27.45
N ASN A 29 15.48 2.95 -28.50
CA ASN A 29 16.95 2.84 -28.41
C ASN A 29 17.44 1.87 -27.32
N GLY A 30 16.74 0.74 -27.14
CA GLY A 30 17.09 -0.27 -26.14
C GLY A 30 16.66 0.05 -24.71
N VAL A 31 16.00 1.20 -24.46
CA VAL A 31 15.44 1.58 -23.16
C VAL A 31 13.95 1.26 -23.12
N ILE A 32 13.52 0.52 -22.10
CA ILE A 32 12.12 0.13 -21.89
C ILE A 32 11.45 1.18 -21.01
N THR A 33 10.34 1.76 -21.50
CA THR A 33 9.44 2.60 -20.71
C THR A 33 8.23 1.77 -20.32
N PHE A 34 8.10 1.45 -19.04
CA PHE A 34 7.00 0.63 -18.51
C PHE A 34 5.70 1.42 -18.35
N SER A 35 4.57 0.76 -18.56
CA SER A 35 3.24 1.33 -18.33
C SER A 35 3.03 1.70 -16.86
N GLN A 36 2.19 2.71 -16.61
CA GLN A 36 1.80 3.10 -15.26
C GLN A 36 1.00 1.98 -14.58
N LEU A 37 1.19 1.84 -13.27
CA LEU A 37 0.46 0.88 -12.45
C LEU A 37 -1.01 1.32 -12.25
N PRO A 38 -1.96 0.36 -12.14
CA PRO A 38 -3.34 0.67 -11.78
C PRO A 38 -3.43 1.50 -10.50
N THR A 39 -4.31 2.49 -10.48
CA THR A 39 -4.54 3.34 -9.30
C THR A 39 -5.77 2.87 -8.53
N ILE A 40 -5.80 3.14 -7.22
CA ILE A 40 -6.93 2.76 -6.36
C ILE A 40 -8.17 3.63 -6.58
N GLY A 41 -8.02 4.80 -7.21
CA GLY A 41 -9.07 5.81 -7.30
C GLY A 41 -9.25 6.57 -5.97
N THR A 42 -10.37 7.29 -5.83
CA THR A 42 -10.68 8.07 -4.62
C THR A 42 -11.18 7.16 -3.50
N THR A 43 -10.53 7.21 -2.33
CA THR A 43 -11.00 6.53 -1.11
C THR A 43 -12.12 7.33 -0.45
N GLN A 44 -13.08 6.65 0.17
CA GLN A 44 -14.21 7.26 0.87
C GLN A 44 -13.87 7.59 2.33
N SER A 45 -13.19 6.68 3.01
CA SER A 45 -12.79 6.83 4.40
C SER A 45 -11.68 7.87 4.55
N ASN A 46 -11.97 8.94 5.30
CA ASN A 46 -10.99 9.98 5.61
C ASN A 46 -11.03 10.34 7.10
N PRO A 47 -9.95 10.09 7.86
CA PRO A 47 -9.93 10.38 9.29
C PRO A 47 -9.97 11.88 9.61
N ASN A 48 -9.79 12.75 8.61
CA ASN A 48 -9.89 14.20 8.75
C ASN A 48 -11.33 14.72 8.60
N ASP A 49 -12.26 13.92 8.08
CA ASP A 49 -13.67 14.33 7.93
C ASP A 49 -14.41 14.35 9.29
N TYR A 50 -13.81 13.74 10.31
CA TYR A 50 -14.30 13.83 11.67
C TYR A 50 -14.08 15.24 12.24
N VAL A 51 -15.19 15.95 12.46
CA VAL A 51 -15.22 17.20 13.20
C VAL A 51 -15.75 16.92 14.60
N PRO A 52 -14.92 17.04 15.67
CA PRO A 52 -15.42 16.88 17.03
C PRO A 52 -16.49 17.94 17.30
N GLU A 53 -17.63 17.53 17.86
CA GLU A 53 -18.67 18.48 18.28
C GLU A 53 -18.08 19.45 19.31
N SER A 54 -17.86 20.69 18.88
CA SER A 54 -17.21 21.74 19.69
C SER A 54 -17.96 22.04 20.99
N ASN A 55 -19.27 21.79 21.02
CA ASN A 55 -20.15 22.14 22.14
C ASN A 55 -20.01 21.19 23.35
N LEU A 56 -19.50 19.96 23.17
CA LEU A 56 -19.33 18.96 24.24
C LEU A 56 -17.86 18.59 24.51
N ALA A 57 -16.92 19.15 23.73
CA ALA A 57 -15.50 18.84 23.83
C ALA A 57 -14.93 19.02 25.24
N THR A 58 -15.33 20.06 25.97
CA THR A 58 -14.90 20.30 27.36
C THR A 58 -15.39 19.20 28.30
N LEU A 59 -16.64 18.73 28.14
CA LEU A 59 -17.18 17.65 28.95
C LEU A 59 -16.41 16.35 28.72
N TYR A 60 -16.11 16.04 27.46
CA TYR A 60 -15.33 14.85 27.10
C TYR A 60 -13.90 14.94 27.63
N ALA A 61 -13.27 16.12 27.58
CA ALA A 61 -11.96 16.35 28.17
C ALA A 61 -11.96 16.14 29.70
N MET A 62 -13.00 16.61 30.39
CA MET A 62 -13.17 16.37 31.83
C MET A 62 -13.36 14.89 32.16
N ALA A 63 -14.20 14.19 31.40
CA ALA A 63 -14.42 12.75 31.57
C ALA A 63 -13.12 11.96 31.35
N LYS A 64 -12.34 12.28 30.31
CA LYS A 64 -11.01 11.68 30.05
C LYS A 64 -10.02 11.96 31.18
N GLY A 65 -9.98 13.21 31.66
CA GLY A 65 -9.15 13.60 32.79
C GLY A 65 -9.48 12.81 34.05
N PHE A 66 -10.78 12.62 34.33
CA PHE A 66 -11.24 11.80 35.45
C PHE A 66 -10.87 10.32 35.26
N THR A 67 -11.08 9.75 34.07
CA THR A 67 -10.66 8.37 33.76
C THR A 67 -9.16 8.17 33.95
N ASN A 68 -8.34 9.15 33.56
CA ASN A 68 -6.89 9.10 33.75
C ASN A 68 -6.47 9.19 35.22
N ALA A 69 -7.25 9.87 36.05
CA ALA A 69 -7.04 9.91 37.50
C ALA A 69 -7.46 8.59 38.17
N LEU A 70 -8.54 7.94 37.69
CA LEU A 70 -9.01 6.67 38.23
C LEU A 70 -8.13 5.48 37.87
N ILE A 71 -7.66 5.44 36.61
CA ILE A 71 -6.86 4.35 36.04
C ILE A 71 -5.55 4.97 35.51
N PRO A 72 -4.52 5.10 36.35
CA PRO A 72 -3.24 5.66 35.93
C PRO A 72 -2.51 4.68 34.99
N GLY A 73 -2.06 5.19 33.84
CA GLY A 73 -1.39 4.41 32.80
C GLY A 73 -2.35 3.69 31.85
N HIS A 74 -1.88 2.57 31.29
CA HIS A 74 -2.59 1.74 30.32
C HIS A 74 -3.30 0.54 30.98
N LEU A 75 -4.20 -0.11 30.24
CA LEU A 75 -4.83 -1.37 30.66
C LEU A 75 -3.76 -2.44 30.96
N PRO A 76 -4.04 -3.43 31.83
CA PRO A 76 -3.09 -4.48 32.15
C PRO A 76 -2.92 -5.45 30.96
N TYR A 77 -2.12 -5.06 29.96
CA TYR A 77 -1.91 -5.81 28.72
C TYR A 77 -1.37 -7.22 28.97
N THR A 78 -0.48 -7.39 29.95
CA THR A 78 0.04 -8.71 30.35
C THR A 78 -1.06 -9.65 30.86
N PHE A 79 -2.02 -9.13 31.62
CA PHE A 79 -3.18 -9.89 32.10
C PHE A 79 -4.09 -10.30 30.93
N MET A 80 -4.31 -9.39 29.96
CA MET A 80 -5.10 -9.70 28.76
C MET A 80 -4.44 -10.76 27.88
N VAL A 81 -3.13 -10.66 27.64
CA VAL A 81 -2.37 -11.70 26.93
C VAL A 81 -2.43 -13.04 27.68
N GLY A 82 -2.38 -13.00 29.01
CA GLY A 82 -2.55 -14.18 29.86
C GLY A 82 -3.92 -14.84 29.69
N ILE A 83 -5.01 -14.07 29.62
CA ILE A 83 -6.34 -14.61 29.30
C ILE A 83 -6.33 -15.27 27.90
N LEU A 84 -5.78 -14.58 26.90
CA LEU A 84 -5.71 -15.10 25.53
C LEU A 84 -4.86 -16.39 25.44
N SER A 85 -3.84 -16.52 26.28
CA SER A 85 -3.00 -17.73 26.34
C SER A 85 -3.67 -18.95 26.97
N ASN A 86 -4.75 -18.75 27.75
CA ASN A 86 -5.44 -19.81 28.48
C ASN A 86 -6.84 -20.11 27.90
N LEU A 87 -7.12 -19.77 26.64
CA LEU A 87 -8.42 -19.98 25.98
C LEU A 87 -8.78 -21.46 25.71
N GLN A 88 -7.96 -22.43 26.13
CA GLN A 88 -8.15 -23.85 25.82
C GLN A 88 -9.40 -24.43 26.49
N THR A 89 -9.71 -24.06 27.74
CA THR A 89 -10.98 -24.39 28.39
C THR A 89 -11.48 -23.23 29.25
N PRO A 90 -12.81 -23.08 29.45
CA PRO A 90 -13.36 -22.07 30.37
C PRO A 90 -12.80 -22.15 31.80
N ASN A 91 -12.40 -23.34 32.26
CA ASN A 91 -11.83 -23.56 33.59
C ASN A 91 -10.40 -23.02 33.73
N ASP A 92 -9.61 -23.04 32.66
CA ASP A 92 -8.24 -22.49 32.65
C ASP A 92 -8.27 -20.96 32.71
N ILE A 93 -9.22 -20.34 32.00
CA ILE A 93 -9.48 -18.89 32.09
C ILE A 93 -9.85 -18.52 33.52
N LEU A 94 -10.78 -19.25 34.14
CA LEU A 94 -11.22 -18.97 35.50
C LEU A 94 -10.09 -19.14 36.51
N THR A 95 -9.24 -20.15 36.35
CA THR A 95 -8.06 -20.39 37.21
C THR A 95 -7.02 -19.28 37.04
N TYR A 96 -6.77 -18.84 35.79
CA TYR A 96 -5.85 -17.74 35.53
C TYR A 96 -6.35 -16.43 36.14
N VAL A 97 -7.62 -16.09 35.94
CA VAL A 97 -8.24 -14.88 36.49
C VAL A 97 -8.20 -14.90 38.01
N THR A 98 -8.56 -16.00 38.66
CA THR A 98 -8.55 -16.11 40.13
C THR A 98 -7.14 -16.05 40.72
N THR A 99 -6.12 -16.53 39.99
CA THR A 99 -4.72 -16.50 40.45
C THR A 99 -4.05 -15.14 40.21
N ASN A 100 -4.43 -14.43 39.13
CA ASN A 100 -3.73 -13.22 38.66
C ASN A 100 -4.55 -11.93 38.80
N TYR A 101 -5.70 -11.94 39.47
CA TYR A 101 -6.56 -10.75 39.64
C TYR A 101 -5.85 -9.54 40.30
N HIS A 102 -4.74 -9.78 41.02
CA HIS A 102 -3.92 -8.73 41.64
C HIS A 102 -3.37 -7.71 40.64
N SER A 103 -3.08 -8.12 39.40
CA SER A 103 -2.61 -7.19 38.35
C SER A 103 -3.72 -6.27 37.83
N LEU A 104 -4.97 -6.71 37.89
CA LEU A 104 -6.14 -5.91 37.53
C LEU A 104 -6.49 -4.93 38.66
N THR A 105 -6.57 -5.44 39.89
CA THR A 105 -6.93 -4.62 41.07
C THR A 105 -5.92 -3.53 41.38
N SER A 106 -4.62 -3.76 41.17
CA SER A 106 -3.58 -2.74 41.42
C SER A 106 -3.60 -1.56 40.44
N LYS A 107 -4.12 -1.74 39.22
CA LYS A 107 -4.22 -0.68 38.20
C LYS A 107 -5.54 0.07 38.23
N GLU A 108 -6.58 -0.52 38.80
CA GLU A 108 -7.95 0.03 38.84
C GLU A 108 -8.42 0.39 40.26
N VAL A 109 -7.51 0.58 41.22
CA VAL A 109 -7.86 0.90 42.62
C VAL A 109 -8.78 2.12 42.72
N GLY A 110 -8.52 3.17 41.92
CA GLY A 110 -9.36 4.36 41.89
C GLY A 110 -10.78 4.08 41.41
N LEU A 111 -10.92 3.30 40.33
CA LEU A 111 -12.21 2.88 39.80
C LEU A 111 -12.97 2.02 40.82
N LEU A 112 -12.31 1.02 41.43
CA LEU A 112 -12.91 0.15 42.45
C LEU A 112 -13.37 0.93 43.68
N ALA A 113 -12.62 1.94 44.11
CA ALA A 113 -13.02 2.83 45.19
C ALA A 113 -14.31 3.61 44.83
N CYS A 114 -14.42 4.13 43.61
CA CYS A 114 -15.65 4.79 43.14
C CYS A 114 -16.84 3.84 43.07
N VAL A 115 -16.65 2.59 42.61
CA VAL A 115 -17.69 1.55 42.62
C VAL A 115 -18.16 1.28 44.05
N ALA A 116 -17.24 1.10 45.00
CA ALA A 116 -17.58 0.85 46.40
C ALA A 116 -18.33 2.03 47.04
N ILE A 117 -17.88 3.27 46.81
CA ILE A 117 -18.56 4.48 47.30
C ILE A 117 -19.94 4.60 46.69
N GLY A 118 -20.07 4.38 45.38
CA GLY A 118 -21.36 4.46 44.69
C GLY A 118 -22.36 3.42 45.19
N LEU A 119 -21.93 2.16 45.40
CA LEU A 119 -22.78 1.10 45.94
C LEU A 119 -23.20 1.43 47.38
N LEU A 120 -22.26 1.93 48.19
CA LEU A 120 -22.54 2.37 49.56
C LEU A 120 -23.58 3.49 49.58
N ILE A 121 -23.44 4.51 48.73
CA ILE A 121 -24.43 5.59 48.62
C ILE A 121 -25.77 5.03 48.13
N GLY A 122 -25.76 4.22 47.08
CA GLY A 122 -26.97 3.64 46.49
C GLY A 122 -27.80 2.82 47.48
N VAL A 123 -27.15 2.10 48.41
CA VAL A 123 -27.83 1.29 49.44
C VAL A 123 -28.19 2.12 50.67
N LEU A 124 -27.27 2.93 51.20
CA LEU A 124 -27.51 3.67 52.44
C LEU A 124 -28.55 4.77 52.26
N MET A 125 -28.60 5.41 51.10
CA MET A 125 -29.45 6.58 50.88
C MET A 125 -30.96 6.23 50.94
N PRO A 126 -31.46 5.16 50.30
CA PRO A 126 -32.83 4.67 50.51
C PRO A 126 -33.09 4.21 51.95
N ILE A 127 -32.15 3.52 52.61
CA ILE A 127 -32.31 3.07 54.00
C ILE A 127 -32.50 4.27 54.94
N VAL A 128 -31.60 5.26 54.84
CA VAL A 128 -31.69 6.52 55.59
C VAL A 128 -32.99 7.26 55.24
N GLY A 129 -33.40 7.21 53.97
CA GLY A 129 -34.67 7.73 53.50
C GLY A 129 -35.90 7.11 54.16
N LEU A 130 -35.94 5.78 54.25
CA LEU A 130 -37.01 5.02 54.91
C LEU A 130 -37.04 5.31 56.41
N ILE A 131 -35.87 5.29 57.09
CA ILE A 131 -35.76 5.65 58.51
C ILE A 131 -36.24 7.08 58.72
N PHE A 132 -35.82 8.02 57.87
CA PHE A 132 -36.25 9.41 57.94
C PHE A 132 -37.76 9.56 57.73
N CYS A 133 -38.34 8.81 56.79
CA CYS A 133 -39.78 8.77 56.54
C CYS A 133 -40.54 8.25 57.78
N CYS A 134 -40.15 7.10 58.34
CA CYS A 134 -40.74 6.53 59.54
C CYS A 134 -40.61 7.46 60.76
N CYS A 135 -39.41 8.01 61.00
CA CYS A 135 -39.19 8.98 62.07
C CYS A 135 -40.05 10.23 61.90
N ARG A 136 -40.24 10.68 60.65
CA ARG A 136 -41.07 11.84 60.33
C ARG A 136 -42.55 11.58 60.57
N MET A 137 -43.05 10.38 60.26
CA MET A 137 -44.41 9.95 60.60
C MET A 137 -44.64 9.93 62.12
N CYS A 138 -43.65 9.51 62.91
CA CYS A 138 -43.69 9.56 64.38
C CYS A 138 -43.44 10.97 64.98
N GLY A 139 -43.53 12.04 64.18
CA GLY A 139 -43.32 13.42 64.65
C GLY A 139 -41.85 13.82 64.90
N LYS A 140 -40.89 12.90 64.76
CA LYS A 140 -39.43 13.17 64.85
C LYS A 140 -38.90 13.67 63.51
N CYS A 141 -37.60 13.97 63.39
CA CYS A 141 -36.96 14.41 62.13
C CYS A 141 -37.67 15.59 61.41
N GLY A 142 -38.26 16.52 62.18
CA GLY A 142 -39.01 17.67 61.64
C GLY A 142 -40.46 17.36 61.24
N GLY A 143 -41.04 16.25 61.71
CA GLY A 143 -42.46 15.91 61.57
C GLY A 143 -43.38 16.71 62.49
N ALA A 144 -42.93 17.04 63.70
CA ALA A 144 -43.68 17.86 64.67
C ALA A 144 -43.92 19.30 64.22
N MET A 145 -43.24 19.78 63.16
CA MET A 145 -43.36 21.14 62.64
C MET A 145 -43.11 22.21 63.71
N VAL A 146 -42.06 21.98 64.51
CA VAL A 146 -41.59 22.86 65.58
C VAL A 146 -40.34 23.63 65.13
N GLN A 147 -40.30 24.94 65.35
CA GLN A 147 -39.11 25.76 65.07
C GLN A 147 -38.67 26.55 66.31
N THR A 148 -37.37 26.50 66.62
CA THR A 148 -36.69 27.46 67.50
C THR A 148 -36.14 28.61 66.66
N HIS A 149 -36.22 29.84 67.15
CA HIS A 149 -35.74 31.01 66.41
C HIS A 149 -34.23 30.86 66.11
N LYS A 150 -33.85 30.78 64.82
CA LYS A 150 -32.45 30.60 64.36
C LYS A 150 -31.92 31.87 63.71
N LYS A 151 -30.60 32.05 63.73
CA LYS A 151 -29.94 33.20 63.07
C LYS A 151 -30.21 33.22 61.56
N ARG A 152 -30.57 34.40 61.04
CA ARG A 152 -30.84 34.67 59.61
C ARG A 152 -29.68 34.27 58.69
N SER A 153 -28.43 34.36 59.17
CA SER A 153 -27.22 33.97 58.44
C SER A 153 -27.21 32.51 57.96
N HIS A 154 -27.80 31.59 58.72
CA HIS A 154 -27.88 30.18 58.32
C HIS A 154 -28.84 29.95 57.15
N CYS A 155 -29.92 30.73 57.05
CA CYS A 155 -30.86 30.62 55.94
C CYS A 155 -30.19 31.02 54.63
N TYR A 156 -29.47 32.16 54.61
CA TYR A 156 -28.73 32.61 53.43
C TYR A 156 -27.64 31.62 53.01
N CYS A 157 -26.87 31.12 53.97
CA CYS A 157 -25.84 30.13 53.71
C CYS A 157 -26.42 28.87 53.05
N TYR A 158 -27.51 28.30 53.60
CA TYR A 158 -28.16 27.13 52.99
C TYR A 158 -28.73 27.41 51.61
N THR A 159 -29.31 28.60 51.38
CA THR A 159 -29.80 29.01 50.07
C THR A 159 -28.68 29.08 49.03
N ILE A 160 -27.53 29.69 49.35
CA ILE A 160 -26.41 29.84 48.41
C ILE A 160 -25.82 28.48 48.06
N PHE A 161 -25.49 27.66 49.05
CA PHE A 161 -24.93 26.33 48.79
C PHE A 161 -25.92 25.43 48.04
N LEU A 162 -27.21 25.48 48.40
CA LEU A 162 -28.23 24.71 47.68
C LEU A 162 -28.38 25.18 46.24
N ALA A 163 -28.29 26.49 45.97
CA ALA A 163 -28.30 27.02 44.61
C ALA A 163 -27.13 26.46 43.79
N ILE A 164 -25.90 26.46 44.35
CA ILE A 164 -24.71 25.94 43.66
C ILE A 164 -24.88 24.46 43.29
N PHE A 165 -25.23 23.60 44.26
CA PHE A 165 -25.39 22.16 44.01
C PHE A 165 -26.61 21.84 43.13
N ALA A 166 -27.69 22.64 43.22
CA ALA A 166 -28.84 22.50 42.33
C ALA A 166 -28.51 22.92 40.89
N SER A 167 -27.72 23.98 40.70
CA SER A 167 -27.24 24.40 39.38
C SER A 167 -26.31 23.37 38.75
N ILE A 168 -25.41 22.76 39.51
CA ILE A 168 -24.56 21.67 39.01
C ILE A 168 -25.40 20.47 38.60
N ALA A 169 -26.37 20.06 39.44
CA ALA A 169 -27.28 18.96 39.11
C ALA A 169 -28.15 19.25 37.89
N LEU A 170 -28.63 20.50 37.73
CA LEU A 170 -29.39 20.92 36.56
C LEU A 170 -28.53 20.88 35.29
N ALA A 171 -27.31 21.42 35.36
CA ALA A 171 -26.36 21.37 34.24
C ALA A 171 -26.04 19.93 33.85
N GLY A 172 -25.76 19.05 34.83
CA GLY A 172 -25.54 17.63 34.57
C GLY A 172 -26.74 16.93 33.94
N GLY A 173 -27.97 17.24 34.37
CA GLY A 173 -29.19 16.72 33.75
C GLY A 173 -29.36 17.14 32.28
N ILE A 174 -29.06 18.41 31.97
CA ILE A 174 -29.09 18.94 30.59
C ILE A 174 -27.99 18.27 29.75
N LEU A 175 -26.78 18.15 30.29
CA LEU A 175 -25.67 17.51 29.59
C LEU A 175 -25.96 16.04 29.29
N ASN A 176 -26.64 15.31 30.18
CA ASN A 176 -27.09 13.93 29.90
C ASN A 176 -27.98 13.86 28.65
N ILE A 177 -28.94 14.76 28.48
CA ILE A 177 -29.80 14.81 27.28
C ILE A 177 -28.98 15.11 26.02
N LEU A 178 -28.03 16.05 26.10
CA LEU A 178 -27.17 16.39 24.97
C LEU A 178 -26.28 15.20 24.55
N THR A 179 -25.68 14.52 25.53
CA THR A 179 -24.86 13.33 25.27
C THR A 179 -25.68 12.12 24.82
N ASP A 180 -26.92 11.97 25.29
CA ASP A 180 -27.84 10.92 24.83
C ASP A 180 -28.12 11.07 23.33
N LYS A 181 -28.49 12.29 22.88
CA LYS A 181 -28.68 12.57 21.44
C LYS A 181 -27.45 12.25 20.61
N HIS A 182 -26.26 12.58 21.11
CA HIS A 182 -24.99 12.28 20.45
C HIS A 182 -24.71 10.76 20.37
N ILE A 183 -24.96 10.02 21.46
CA ILE A 183 -24.86 8.55 21.49
C ILE A 183 -25.85 7.93 20.49
N MET A 184 -27.08 8.42 20.40
CA MET A 184 -28.06 7.92 19.44
C MET A 184 -27.58 8.14 17.99
N ALA A 185 -27.01 9.31 17.68
CA ALA A 185 -26.43 9.59 16.37
C ALA A 185 -25.17 8.75 16.05
N THR A 186 -24.52 8.14 17.05
CA THR A 186 -23.28 7.36 16.88
C THR A 186 -23.52 6.11 16.05
N VAL A 187 -24.61 5.39 16.31
CA VAL A 187 -24.86 4.07 15.70
C VAL A 187 -24.92 4.14 14.16
N PRO A 188 -25.76 5.00 13.53
CA PRO A 188 -25.79 5.12 12.07
C PRO A 188 -24.50 5.69 11.50
N TYR A 189 -23.81 6.60 12.22
CA TYR A 189 -22.54 7.17 11.79
C TYR A 189 -21.42 6.13 11.71
N VAL A 190 -21.23 5.35 12.78
CA VAL A 190 -20.23 4.26 12.83
C VAL A 190 -20.52 3.21 11.75
N ASN A 191 -21.80 2.88 11.52
CA ASN A 191 -22.17 1.92 10.47
C ASN A 191 -21.79 2.43 9.07
N GLY A 192 -22.04 3.71 8.76
CA GLY A 192 -21.63 4.32 7.49
C GLY A 192 -20.12 4.32 7.29
N VAL A 193 -19.36 4.80 8.29
CA VAL A 193 -17.89 4.82 8.24
C VAL A 193 -17.31 3.40 8.11
N ALA A 194 -17.92 2.41 8.77
CA ALA A 194 -17.51 1.02 8.64
C ALA A 194 -17.68 0.51 7.19
N GLN A 195 -18.82 0.80 6.53
CA GLN A 195 -19.06 0.44 5.13
C GLN A 195 -18.04 1.06 4.18
N GLU A 196 -17.77 2.36 4.34
CA GLU A 196 -16.76 3.08 3.57
C GLU A 196 -15.37 2.48 3.76
N ALA A 197 -14.99 2.20 5.02
CA ALA A 197 -13.72 1.58 5.35
C ALA A 197 -13.53 0.21 4.66
N ILE A 198 -14.55 -0.65 4.64
CA ILE A 198 -14.47 -1.97 3.99
C ILE A 198 -14.46 -1.87 2.48
N SER A 199 -15.26 -0.96 1.92
CA SER A 199 -15.25 -0.65 0.50
C SER A 199 -13.84 -0.26 0.06
N ASP A 200 -13.19 0.64 0.79
CA ASP A 200 -11.82 1.07 0.54
C ASP A 200 -10.80 -0.07 0.74
N LEU A 201 -10.95 -0.91 1.77
CA LEU A 201 -10.07 -2.07 1.99
C LEU A 201 -10.18 -3.10 0.86
N ASN A 202 -11.39 -3.37 0.36
CA ASN A 202 -11.61 -4.25 -0.79
C ASN A 202 -11.04 -3.65 -2.06
N ARG A 203 -11.23 -2.34 -2.27
CA ARG A 203 -10.64 -1.62 -3.40
C ARG A 203 -9.12 -1.68 -3.37
N TRP A 204 -8.53 -1.41 -2.21
CA TRP A 204 -7.10 -1.51 -1.98
C TRP A 204 -6.56 -2.91 -2.27
N LYS A 205 -7.21 -3.95 -1.74
CA LYS A 205 -6.85 -5.36 -1.99
C LYS A 205 -6.84 -5.69 -3.49
N ASN A 206 -7.91 -5.33 -4.18
CA ASN A 206 -8.07 -5.60 -5.61
C ASN A 206 -7.03 -4.83 -6.44
N THR A 207 -6.81 -3.55 -6.15
CA THR A 207 -5.79 -2.74 -6.83
C THR A 207 -4.39 -3.26 -6.54
N ALA A 208 -4.03 -3.55 -5.30
CA ALA A 208 -2.70 -4.05 -4.93
C ALA A 208 -2.37 -5.35 -5.67
N THR A 209 -3.32 -6.28 -5.74
CA THR A 209 -3.14 -7.54 -6.48
C THR A 209 -3.05 -7.32 -7.99
N ALA A 210 -3.85 -6.41 -8.55
CA ALA A 210 -3.78 -6.03 -9.96
C ALA A 210 -2.45 -5.36 -10.32
N GLN A 211 -1.86 -4.56 -9.43
CA GLN A 211 -0.53 -3.97 -9.63
C GLN A 211 0.55 -5.04 -9.71
N ILE A 212 0.54 -6.03 -8.79
CA ILE A 212 1.48 -7.17 -8.82
C ILE A 212 1.31 -7.98 -10.12
N GLU A 213 0.07 -8.26 -10.51
CA GLU A 213 -0.26 -9.00 -11.74
C GLU A 213 0.15 -8.23 -13.00
N THR A 214 0.09 -6.89 -12.99
CA THR A 214 0.56 -6.04 -14.10
C THR A 214 2.08 -6.13 -14.28
N LEU A 215 2.83 -6.05 -13.17
CA LEU A 215 4.29 -6.15 -13.19
C LEU A 215 4.73 -7.53 -13.71
N ALA A 216 4.18 -8.61 -13.15
CA ALA A 216 4.64 -9.96 -13.45
C ALA A 216 3.93 -10.66 -14.62
N GLY A 217 2.87 -10.06 -15.17
CA GLY A 217 2.18 -10.54 -16.35
C GLY A 217 2.54 -9.69 -17.57
N PRO A 218 1.75 -8.66 -17.92
CA PRO A 218 1.96 -7.83 -19.11
C PRO A 218 3.38 -7.27 -19.27
N GLN A 219 3.98 -6.70 -18.22
CA GLN A 219 5.30 -6.07 -18.33
C GLN A 219 6.45 -7.10 -18.44
N LEU A 220 6.36 -8.22 -17.70
CA LEU A 220 7.27 -9.35 -17.87
C LEU A 220 7.16 -9.94 -19.27
N ASN A 221 5.93 -10.17 -19.75
CA ASN A 221 5.67 -10.74 -21.06
C ASN A 221 6.22 -9.86 -22.17
N TYR A 222 6.01 -8.54 -22.09
CA TYR A 222 6.60 -7.60 -23.04
C TYR A 222 8.13 -7.68 -23.07
N THR A 223 8.77 -7.72 -21.90
CA THR A 223 10.24 -7.85 -21.80
C THR A 223 10.72 -9.19 -22.37
N ALA A 224 10.01 -10.27 -22.08
CA ALA A 224 10.31 -11.60 -22.61
C ALA A 224 10.15 -11.65 -24.14
N ASP A 225 9.13 -10.99 -24.68
CA ASP A 225 8.88 -10.93 -26.12
C ASP A 225 9.93 -10.09 -26.84
N LEU A 226 10.47 -9.02 -26.23
CA LEU A 226 11.64 -8.31 -26.75
C LEU A 226 12.87 -9.23 -26.84
N VAL A 227 13.15 -10.01 -25.79
CA VAL A 227 14.25 -10.97 -25.80
C VAL A 227 14.04 -12.03 -26.89
N LYS A 228 12.83 -12.57 -27.03
CA LYS A 228 12.49 -13.54 -28.09
C LYS A 228 12.60 -12.94 -29.49
N ALA A 229 12.19 -11.69 -29.66
CA ALA A 229 12.28 -10.98 -30.93
C ALA A 229 13.73 -10.75 -31.35
N ASP A 230 14.61 -10.31 -30.43
CA ASP A 230 16.04 -10.14 -30.70
C ASP A 230 16.75 -11.50 -30.93
N LEU A 231 16.22 -12.60 -30.40
CA LEU A 231 16.65 -13.97 -30.72
C LEU A 231 16.06 -14.51 -32.03
N GLY A 232 15.19 -13.77 -32.71
CA GLY A 232 14.60 -14.17 -34.00
C GLY A 232 15.63 -14.16 -35.14
N ASP A 233 15.33 -14.88 -36.23
CA ASP A 233 16.25 -15.04 -37.36
C ASP A 233 16.65 -13.71 -38.00
N ALA A 234 15.71 -12.78 -38.14
CA ALA A 234 15.98 -11.47 -38.72
C ALA A 234 16.98 -10.65 -37.87
N ALA A 235 16.74 -10.59 -36.55
CA ALA A 235 17.59 -9.85 -35.62
C ALA A 235 18.98 -10.47 -35.50
N VAL A 236 19.09 -11.80 -35.44
CA VAL A 236 20.41 -12.49 -35.40
C VAL A 236 21.18 -12.28 -36.69
N ARG A 237 20.52 -12.28 -37.84
CA ARG A 237 21.16 -11.97 -39.13
C ARG A 237 21.73 -10.56 -39.15
N SER A 238 20.98 -9.56 -38.68
CA SER A 238 21.41 -8.15 -38.71
C SER A 238 22.38 -7.75 -37.59
N GLU A 239 22.19 -8.26 -36.37
CA GLU A 239 22.92 -7.84 -35.17
C GLU A 239 24.15 -8.71 -34.88
N LEU A 240 24.22 -9.89 -35.50
CA LEU A 240 25.30 -10.84 -35.28
C LEU A 240 25.97 -11.28 -36.59
N GLY A 241 25.16 -11.72 -37.56
CA GLY A 241 25.63 -12.19 -38.86
C GLY A 241 26.34 -11.12 -39.69
N ALA A 242 25.69 -9.97 -39.89
CA ALA A 242 26.23 -8.88 -40.69
C ALA A 242 27.50 -8.25 -40.08
N PRO A 243 27.60 -7.96 -38.77
CA PRO A 243 28.85 -7.49 -38.17
C PRO A 243 30.01 -8.47 -38.34
N LEU A 244 29.75 -9.77 -38.23
CA LEU A 244 30.77 -10.80 -38.47
C LEU A 244 31.21 -10.83 -39.94
N GLN A 245 30.27 -10.73 -40.88
CA GLN A 245 30.55 -10.62 -42.31
C GLN A 245 31.45 -9.41 -42.61
N VAL A 246 31.07 -8.22 -42.15
CA VAL A 246 31.85 -6.98 -42.34
C VAL A 246 33.25 -7.09 -41.75
N ALA A 247 33.42 -7.82 -40.64
CA ALA A 247 34.74 -8.02 -40.04
C ALA A 247 35.61 -9.04 -40.80
N VAL A 248 35.01 -10.00 -41.50
CA VAL A 248 35.73 -11.07 -42.23
C VAL A 248 36.06 -10.66 -43.67
N GLU A 249 35.15 -9.93 -44.32
CA GLU A 249 35.20 -9.60 -45.75
C GLU A 249 36.52 -8.93 -46.20
N PRO A 250 37.07 -7.90 -45.54
CA PRO A 250 38.30 -7.24 -45.99
C PRO A 250 39.54 -8.15 -46.02
N HIS A 251 39.63 -9.05 -45.03
CA HIS A 251 40.76 -9.98 -44.91
C HIS A 251 40.66 -11.12 -45.92
N ALA A 252 39.44 -11.55 -46.23
CA ALA A 252 39.20 -12.61 -47.19
C ALA A 252 39.30 -12.10 -48.64
N ASP A 253 38.74 -10.92 -48.94
CA ASP A 253 38.76 -10.32 -50.28
C ASP A 253 40.18 -10.08 -50.77
N SER A 254 41.09 -9.62 -49.90
CA SER A 254 42.50 -9.46 -50.24
C SER A 254 43.13 -10.77 -50.72
N SER A 255 42.75 -11.90 -50.12
CA SER A 255 43.26 -13.23 -50.49
C SER A 255 42.61 -13.74 -51.77
N ILE A 256 41.29 -13.56 -51.90
CA ILE A 256 40.50 -13.96 -53.07
C ILE A 256 40.97 -13.23 -54.33
N VAL A 257 41.15 -11.90 -54.27
CA VAL A 257 41.63 -11.08 -55.39
C VAL A 257 43.01 -11.54 -55.87
N THR A 258 43.91 -11.86 -54.94
CA THR A 258 45.26 -12.31 -55.26
C THR A 258 45.24 -13.67 -55.98
N VAL A 259 44.39 -14.61 -55.54
CA VAL A 259 44.17 -15.90 -56.22
C VAL A 259 43.53 -15.73 -57.60
N THR A 260 42.54 -14.84 -57.74
CA THR A 260 41.91 -14.54 -59.05
C THR A 260 42.91 -13.97 -60.05
N ASN A 261 43.81 -13.08 -59.62
CA ASN A 261 44.84 -12.49 -60.47
C ASN A 261 45.86 -13.52 -60.99
N ILE A 262 46.23 -14.50 -60.16
CA ILE A 262 47.10 -15.60 -60.58
C ILE A 262 46.38 -16.53 -61.55
N SER A 263 45.12 -16.86 -61.29
CA SER A 263 44.29 -17.70 -62.16
C SER A 263 44.20 -17.10 -63.57
N LYS A 264 43.96 -15.78 -63.65
CA LYS A 264 43.96 -15.03 -64.91
C LYS A 264 45.31 -15.15 -65.62
N THR A 265 46.41 -14.89 -64.90
CA THR A 265 47.76 -14.93 -65.48
C THR A 265 48.16 -16.34 -65.96
N VAL A 266 47.74 -17.39 -65.26
CA VAL A 266 47.94 -18.80 -65.65
C VAL A 266 47.12 -19.14 -66.89
N ASN A 267 45.86 -18.71 -66.98
CA ASN A 267 45.03 -18.91 -68.17
C ASN A 267 45.61 -18.20 -69.39
N ASP A 268 45.95 -16.91 -69.25
CA ASP A 268 46.56 -16.12 -70.32
C ASP A 268 47.85 -16.78 -70.82
N THR A 269 48.71 -17.24 -69.89
CA THR A 269 49.97 -17.94 -70.23
C THR A 269 49.71 -19.28 -70.92
N ALA A 270 48.70 -20.05 -70.49
CA ALA A 270 48.35 -21.31 -71.12
C ALA A 270 47.87 -21.12 -72.57
N ASP A 271 47.03 -20.12 -72.80
CA ASP A 271 46.47 -19.81 -74.11
C ASP A 271 47.55 -19.29 -75.06
N GLU A 272 48.44 -18.43 -74.56
CA GLU A 272 49.63 -17.97 -75.31
C GLU A 272 50.57 -19.13 -75.68
N LEU A 273 50.87 -20.04 -74.75
CA LEU A 273 51.74 -21.19 -75.03
C LEU A 273 51.11 -22.15 -76.04
N ASN A 274 49.80 -22.41 -75.96
CA ASN A 274 49.09 -23.21 -76.95
C ASN A 274 49.11 -22.55 -78.34
N ALA A 275 48.92 -21.22 -78.39
CA ALA A 275 49.02 -20.48 -79.64
C ALA A 275 50.43 -20.51 -80.24
N ILE A 276 51.48 -20.41 -79.41
CA ILE A 276 52.88 -20.55 -79.84
C ILE A 276 53.13 -21.97 -80.36
N ASN A 277 52.64 -23.01 -79.68
CA ASN A 277 52.82 -24.39 -80.12
C ASN A 277 52.11 -24.67 -81.44
N ALA A 278 50.88 -24.16 -81.60
CA ALA A 278 50.14 -24.25 -82.87
C ALA A 278 50.90 -23.57 -84.01
N ARG A 279 51.46 -22.37 -83.78
CA ARG A 279 52.29 -21.67 -84.77
C ARG A 279 53.57 -22.44 -85.10
N ARG A 280 54.24 -23.03 -84.11
CA ARG A 280 55.42 -23.89 -84.32
C ARG A 280 55.07 -25.06 -85.24
N THR A 281 53.98 -25.78 -84.96
CA THR A 281 53.52 -26.89 -85.79
C THR A 281 53.20 -26.45 -87.22
N GLN A 282 52.56 -25.29 -87.39
CA GLN A 282 52.31 -24.71 -88.71
C GLN A 282 53.61 -24.35 -89.45
N LEU A 283 54.59 -23.73 -88.79
CA LEU A 283 55.89 -23.39 -89.36
C LEU A 283 56.65 -24.64 -89.84
N VAL A 284 56.66 -25.71 -89.05
CA VAL A 284 57.28 -26.99 -89.43
C VAL A 284 56.57 -27.62 -90.64
N ALA A 285 55.23 -27.57 -90.67
CA ALA A 285 54.44 -28.05 -91.81
C ALA A 285 54.70 -27.23 -93.09
N LEU A 286 54.72 -25.89 -92.98
CA LEU A 286 55.06 -24.96 -94.07
C LEU A 286 56.47 -25.18 -94.59
N GLN A 287 57.44 -25.38 -93.70
CA GLN A 287 58.81 -25.73 -94.08
C GLN A 287 58.88 -27.06 -94.83
N THR A 288 58.13 -28.07 -94.39
CA THR A 288 58.06 -29.37 -95.06
C THR A 288 57.46 -29.21 -96.46
N SER A 289 56.38 -28.44 -96.59
CA SER A 289 55.76 -28.12 -97.88
C SER A 289 56.70 -27.35 -98.80
N LEU A 290 57.41 -26.34 -98.29
CA LEU A 290 58.40 -25.57 -99.04
C LEU A 290 59.56 -26.45 -99.49
N THR A 291 60.06 -27.33 -98.61
CA THR A 291 61.12 -28.30 -98.93
C THR A 291 60.69 -29.23 -100.05
N ASN A 292 59.45 -29.74 -99.99
CA ASN A 292 58.89 -30.59 -101.03
C ASN A 292 58.74 -29.86 -102.37
N GLU A 293 58.20 -28.64 -102.38
CA GLU A 293 58.05 -27.84 -103.61
C GLU A 293 59.39 -27.42 -104.20
N VAL A 294 60.38 -27.05 -103.37
CA VAL A 294 61.74 -26.72 -103.83
C VAL A 294 62.44 -27.96 -104.40
N ASN A 295 62.29 -29.13 -103.77
CA ASN A 295 62.83 -30.38 -104.28
C ASN A 295 62.15 -30.81 -105.60
N LYS A 296 60.84 -30.57 -105.73
CA LYS A 296 60.09 -30.80 -106.96
C LYS A 296 60.57 -29.87 -108.07
N ALA A 297 60.63 -28.56 -107.81
CA ALA A 297 61.16 -27.58 -108.77
C ALA A 297 62.60 -27.89 -109.19
N LYS A 298 63.44 -28.36 -108.26
CA LYS A 298 64.80 -28.83 -108.55
C LYS A 298 64.81 -30.07 -109.46
N THR A 299 63.88 -31.01 -109.26
CA THR A 299 63.73 -32.21 -110.10
C THR A 299 63.21 -31.86 -111.50
N ASP A 300 62.22 -30.96 -111.59
CA ASP A 300 61.67 -30.47 -112.86
C ASP A 300 62.74 -29.70 -113.65
N LEU A 301 63.51 -28.83 -112.97
CA LEU A 301 64.65 -28.11 -113.56
C LEU A 301 65.74 -29.07 -114.06
N ASN A 302 66.08 -30.11 -113.28
CA ASN A 302 67.05 -31.13 -113.72
C ASN A 302 66.55 -31.90 -114.95
N SER A 303 65.26 -32.21 -115.01
CA SER A 303 64.63 -32.85 -116.18
C SER A 303 64.71 -31.93 -117.41
N ALA A 304 64.39 -30.64 -117.25
CA ALA A 304 64.49 -29.64 -118.32
C ALA A 304 65.95 -29.41 -118.79
N ILE A 305 66.93 -29.43 -117.88
CA ILE A 305 68.36 -29.37 -118.21
C ILE A 305 68.76 -30.62 -119.00
N SER A 306 68.32 -31.81 -118.58
CA SER A 306 68.58 -33.06 -119.30
C SER A 306 68.03 -33.02 -120.72
N ASP A 307 66.80 -32.56 -120.91
CA ASP A 307 66.19 -32.39 -122.23
C ASP A 307 66.93 -31.34 -123.06
N CYS A 308 67.30 -30.19 -122.47
CA CYS A 308 68.05 -29.12 -123.14
C CYS A 308 69.44 -29.57 -123.63
N ASN A 309 70.09 -30.48 -122.91
CA ASN A 309 71.40 -31.03 -123.28
C ASN A 309 71.34 -31.97 -124.50
N THR A 310 70.15 -32.36 -124.96
CA THR A 310 70.00 -33.17 -126.19
C THR A 310 70.04 -32.36 -127.49
N LEU A 311 70.04 -31.01 -127.42
CA LEU A 311 70.05 -30.12 -128.58
C LEU A 311 71.49 -29.72 -129.02
N PRO A 312 71.80 -29.70 -130.34
CA PRO A 312 73.13 -29.30 -130.82
C PRO A 312 73.44 -27.82 -130.50
N GLY A 313 74.53 -27.57 -129.76
CA GLY A 313 74.99 -26.21 -129.40
C GLY A 313 74.35 -25.59 -128.15
N SER A 314 73.74 -26.40 -127.29
CA SER A 314 72.99 -25.96 -126.10
C SER A 314 73.86 -25.27 -125.01
N PRO A 315 73.41 -24.15 -124.41
CA PRO A 315 74.09 -23.45 -123.31
C PRO A 315 73.76 -24.02 -121.90
N CYS A 316 73.04 -25.13 -121.79
CA CYS A 316 72.49 -25.61 -120.52
C CYS A 316 73.47 -26.37 -119.60
N SER A 317 74.71 -26.65 -120.03
CA SER A 317 75.71 -27.42 -119.25
C SER A 317 76.21 -26.70 -117.99
N ASP A 318 76.02 -25.39 -117.88
CA ASP A 318 76.60 -24.55 -116.82
C ASP A 318 75.61 -24.25 -115.68
N ILE A 319 74.38 -24.80 -115.73
CA ILE A 319 73.35 -24.55 -114.71
C ILE A 319 73.54 -25.51 -113.53
N ASP A 320 74.11 -25.01 -112.43
CA ASP A 320 74.24 -25.75 -111.17
C ASP A 320 72.94 -25.71 -110.36
N THR A 321 72.28 -26.86 -110.20
CA THR A 321 71.07 -26.98 -109.36
C THR A 321 71.37 -27.32 -107.91
N SER A 322 72.63 -27.58 -107.55
CA SER A 322 73.05 -27.90 -106.16
C SER A 322 72.87 -26.72 -105.21
N VAL A 323 72.91 -25.49 -105.73
CA VAL A 323 72.67 -24.24 -104.97
C VAL A 323 71.22 -24.04 -104.54
N ILE A 324 70.27 -24.78 -105.12
CA ILE A 324 68.85 -24.74 -104.73
C ILE A 324 68.64 -25.68 -103.54
N ASN A 325 68.58 -25.11 -102.34
CA ASN A 325 68.23 -25.82 -101.11
C ASN A 325 67.42 -24.91 -100.16
N VAL A 326 66.63 -25.53 -99.28
CA VAL A 326 65.96 -24.83 -98.19
C VAL A 326 66.87 -24.92 -96.96
N ASN A 327 67.60 -23.84 -96.66
CA ASN A 327 68.58 -23.81 -95.57
C ASN A 327 67.98 -23.42 -94.20
N VAL A 328 66.68 -23.64 -94.01
CA VAL A 328 65.97 -23.26 -92.79
C VAL A 328 65.37 -24.51 -92.16
N ASP A 329 65.80 -24.84 -90.94
CA ASP A 329 65.29 -25.97 -90.17
C ASP A 329 64.57 -25.56 -88.88
N TYR A 330 63.26 -25.32 -88.99
CA TYR A 330 62.38 -25.05 -87.85
C TYR A 330 62.04 -26.32 -87.04
N GLY A 331 62.44 -27.52 -87.48
CA GLY A 331 62.37 -28.75 -86.69
C GLY A 331 63.30 -28.73 -85.47
N THR A 332 64.35 -27.91 -85.51
CA THR A 332 65.26 -27.67 -84.37
C THR A 332 64.66 -26.78 -83.27
N LEU A 333 63.52 -26.12 -83.53
CA LEU A 333 62.83 -25.35 -82.48
C LEU A 333 62.41 -26.31 -81.35
N PRO A 334 62.78 -26.04 -80.09
CA PRO A 334 62.51 -26.94 -78.97
C PRO A 334 61.01 -27.12 -78.77
N SER A 335 60.60 -28.34 -78.37
CA SER A 335 59.22 -28.57 -77.93
C SER A 335 58.93 -27.81 -76.64
N ILE A 336 57.75 -27.21 -76.59
CA ILE A 336 57.21 -26.55 -75.41
C ILE A 336 56.08 -27.36 -74.74
N ASP A 337 55.90 -28.62 -75.13
CA ASP A 337 54.80 -29.48 -74.65
C ASP A 337 54.92 -29.74 -73.14
N SER A 338 56.15 -29.85 -72.60
CA SER A 338 56.38 -30.04 -71.16
C SER A 338 55.97 -28.82 -70.34
N GLN A 339 56.21 -27.61 -70.86
CA GLN A 339 55.86 -26.35 -70.24
C GLN A 339 54.34 -26.13 -70.30
N ILE A 340 53.70 -26.51 -71.41
CA ILE A 340 52.24 -26.54 -71.54
C ILE A 340 51.64 -27.50 -70.51
N ALA A 341 52.21 -28.69 -70.34
CA ALA A 341 51.73 -29.68 -69.35
C ALA A 341 51.83 -29.15 -67.90
N GLU A 342 52.92 -28.47 -67.54
CA GLU A 342 53.08 -27.87 -66.21
C GLU A 342 52.08 -26.72 -65.95
N VAL A 343 51.89 -25.81 -66.92
CA VAL A 343 50.91 -24.72 -66.79
C VAL A 343 49.48 -25.27 -66.76
N GLN A 344 49.19 -26.34 -67.51
CA GLN A 344 47.90 -27.02 -67.49
C GLN A 344 47.61 -27.70 -66.15
N LYS A 345 48.61 -28.25 -65.45
CA LYS A 345 48.43 -28.77 -64.08
C LYS A 345 47.90 -27.70 -63.14
N VAL A 346 48.48 -26.49 -63.18
CA VAL A 346 48.05 -25.36 -62.32
C VAL A 346 46.68 -24.85 -62.75
N ARG A 347 46.42 -24.74 -64.07
CA ARG A 347 45.12 -24.34 -64.61
C ARG A 347 43.99 -25.28 -64.17
N ASN A 348 44.25 -26.58 -64.15
CA ASN A 348 43.29 -27.61 -63.79
C ASN A 348 42.95 -27.65 -62.28
N LEU A 349 43.68 -26.92 -61.43
CA LEU A 349 43.33 -26.76 -60.02
C LEU A 349 42.02 -25.97 -59.81
N GLY A 350 41.54 -25.23 -60.82
CA GLY A 350 40.25 -24.55 -60.74
C GLY A 350 40.24 -23.38 -59.75
N LEU A 351 41.33 -22.61 -59.68
CA LEU A 351 41.52 -21.49 -58.74
C LEU A 351 40.35 -20.47 -58.78
N THR A 352 39.76 -20.21 -59.95
CA THR A 352 38.59 -19.33 -60.10
C THR A 352 37.34 -19.87 -59.40
N ASN A 353 37.12 -21.19 -59.47
CA ASN A 353 35.98 -21.83 -58.80
C ASN A 353 36.17 -21.83 -57.28
N MET A 354 37.40 -22.03 -56.80
CA MET A 354 37.70 -21.91 -55.37
C MET A 354 37.51 -20.48 -54.86
N ALA A 355 37.96 -19.48 -55.62
CA ALA A 355 37.76 -18.07 -55.29
C ALA A 355 36.27 -17.68 -55.24
N SER A 356 35.46 -18.12 -56.22
CA SER A 356 34.03 -17.84 -56.24
C SER A 356 33.26 -18.57 -55.14
N GLN A 357 33.65 -19.81 -54.80
CA GLN A 357 33.10 -20.54 -53.67
C GLN A 357 33.42 -19.85 -52.34
N ALA A 358 34.67 -19.43 -52.11
CA ALA A 358 35.06 -18.69 -50.91
C ALA A 358 34.24 -17.41 -50.74
N GLN A 359 34.04 -16.66 -51.83
CA GLN A 359 33.25 -15.43 -51.80
C GLN A 359 31.77 -15.69 -51.50
N SER A 360 31.20 -16.78 -52.02
CA SER A 360 29.81 -17.20 -51.72
C SER A 360 29.64 -17.55 -50.23
N GLU A 361 30.59 -18.27 -49.64
CA GLU A 361 30.57 -18.66 -48.21
C GLU A 361 30.63 -17.45 -47.27
N ILE A 362 31.37 -16.40 -47.66
CA ILE A 362 31.44 -15.14 -46.88
C ILE A 362 30.14 -14.34 -47.04
N ARG A 363 29.57 -14.30 -48.25
CA ARG A 363 28.27 -13.65 -48.50
C ARG A 363 27.13 -14.30 -47.71
N ASN A 364 27.17 -15.61 -47.56
CA ASN A 364 26.15 -16.39 -46.83
C ASN A 364 26.42 -16.52 -45.33
N LEU A 365 27.53 -15.95 -44.81
CA LEU A 365 27.88 -16.01 -43.39
C LEU A 365 26.73 -15.60 -42.45
N PRO A 366 25.94 -14.54 -42.72
CA PRO A 366 24.81 -14.19 -41.85
C PRO A 366 23.76 -15.30 -41.71
N ASP A 367 23.46 -16.04 -42.77
CA ASP A 367 22.50 -17.15 -42.74
C ASP A 367 23.08 -18.40 -42.06
N THR A 368 24.37 -18.66 -42.24
CA THR A 368 25.09 -19.71 -41.51
C THR A 368 25.06 -19.44 -40.00
N VAL A 369 25.26 -18.18 -39.59
CA VAL A 369 25.15 -17.76 -38.19
C VAL A 369 23.75 -18.00 -37.63
N VAL A 370 22.70 -17.67 -38.38
CA VAL A 370 21.30 -17.95 -37.98
C VAL A 370 21.08 -19.45 -37.78
N THR A 371 21.58 -20.28 -38.69
CA THR A 371 21.43 -21.74 -38.64
C THR A 371 22.17 -22.34 -37.45
N GLN A 372 23.45 -22.00 -37.28
CA GLN A 372 24.30 -22.56 -36.22
C GLN A 372 23.85 -22.15 -34.81
N THR A 373 23.21 -20.99 -34.68
CA THR A 373 22.69 -20.51 -33.40
C THR A 373 21.30 -21.03 -33.05
N SER A 374 20.57 -21.62 -34.00
CA SER A 374 19.15 -22.00 -33.84
C SER A 374 18.88 -22.84 -32.58
N ALA A 375 19.69 -23.87 -32.33
CA ALA A 375 19.54 -24.74 -31.16
C ALA A 375 19.75 -23.98 -29.84
N THR A 376 20.75 -23.09 -29.79
CA THR A 376 21.00 -22.29 -28.59
C THR A 376 19.89 -21.26 -28.38
N ARG A 377 19.48 -20.56 -29.44
CA ARG A 377 18.38 -19.58 -29.40
C ARG A 377 17.10 -20.23 -28.89
N SER A 378 16.79 -21.42 -29.38
CA SER A 378 15.64 -22.22 -28.92
C SER A 378 15.74 -22.55 -27.43
N SER A 379 16.91 -23.00 -26.94
CA SER A 379 17.14 -23.28 -25.52
C SER A 379 16.94 -22.05 -24.62
N VAL A 380 17.40 -20.87 -25.08
CA VAL A 380 17.19 -19.60 -24.38
C VAL A 380 15.70 -19.24 -24.35
N VAL A 381 14.99 -19.36 -25.48
CA VAL A 381 13.54 -19.10 -25.58
C VAL A 381 12.74 -20.03 -24.66
N THR A 382 13.06 -21.32 -24.63
CA THR A 382 12.43 -22.29 -23.71
C THR A 382 12.60 -21.85 -22.26
N SER A 383 13.80 -21.42 -21.89
CA SER A 383 14.08 -21.00 -20.52
C SER A 383 13.40 -19.68 -20.15
N VAL A 384 13.30 -18.73 -21.09
CA VAL A 384 12.49 -17.52 -20.93
C VAL A 384 11.03 -17.91 -20.64
N ASN A 385 10.46 -18.86 -21.39
CA ASN A 385 9.09 -19.34 -21.17
C ASN A 385 8.93 -20.02 -19.79
N THR A 386 9.92 -20.82 -19.35
CA THR A 386 9.92 -21.41 -18.01
C THR A 386 9.98 -20.37 -16.91
N LEU A 387 10.76 -19.30 -17.09
CA LEU A 387 10.83 -18.21 -16.12
C LEU A 387 9.53 -17.41 -16.07
N GLN A 388 8.86 -17.19 -17.20
CA GLN A 388 7.53 -16.58 -17.24
C GLN A 388 6.52 -17.41 -16.43
N SER A 389 6.52 -18.75 -16.57
CA SER A 389 5.61 -19.61 -15.82
C SER A 389 5.95 -19.68 -14.32
N GLN A 390 7.23 -19.71 -13.96
CA GLN A 390 7.70 -19.64 -12.57
C GLN A 390 7.38 -18.30 -11.90
N ALA A 391 7.54 -17.19 -12.61
CA ALA A 391 7.16 -15.87 -12.11
C ALA A 391 5.64 -15.80 -11.87
N GLY A 392 4.84 -16.32 -12.81
CA GLY A 392 3.39 -16.39 -12.67
C GLY A 392 2.94 -17.21 -11.45
N SER A 393 3.57 -18.37 -11.18
CA SER A 393 3.23 -19.20 -10.02
C SER A 393 3.63 -18.58 -8.68
N GLN A 394 4.79 -17.91 -8.62
CA GLN A 394 5.22 -17.14 -7.45
C GLN A 394 4.28 -15.97 -7.17
N VAL A 395 3.85 -15.26 -8.21
CA VAL A 395 2.87 -14.18 -8.09
C VAL A 395 1.55 -14.69 -7.54
N ALA A 396 1.05 -15.82 -8.04
CA ALA A 396 -0.15 -16.44 -7.48
C ALA A 396 0.00 -16.79 -5.98
N THR A 397 1.19 -17.24 -5.57
CA THR A 397 1.46 -17.55 -4.15
C THR A 397 1.36 -16.31 -3.25
N ILE A 398 1.63 -15.11 -3.78
CA ILE A 398 1.50 -13.84 -3.05
C ILE A 398 0.11 -13.23 -3.20
N THR A 399 -0.46 -13.22 -4.40
CA THR A 399 -1.72 -12.53 -4.68
C THR A 399 -2.94 -13.30 -4.20
N GLN A 400 -2.94 -14.64 -4.27
CA GLN A 400 -4.09 -15.45 -3.84
C GLN A 400 -4.43 -15.31 -2.35
N PRO A 401 -3.45 -15.39 -1.41
CA PRO A 401 -3.74 -15.15 0.01
C PRO A 401 -4.33 -13.78 0.25
N ILE A 402 -3.82 -12.75 -0.45
CA ILE A 402 -4.32 -11.38 -0.36
C ILE A 402 -5.75 -11.30 -0.90
N LYS A 403 -6.03 -11.84 -2.10
CA LYS A 403 -7.37 -11.86 -2.72
C LYS A 403 -8.41 -12.55 -1.83
N ASN A 404 -8.00 -13.61 -1.13
CA ASN A 404 -8.86 -14.39 -0.24
C ASN A 404 -9.14 -13.73 1.11
N ILE A 405 -8.51 -12.59 1.43
CA ILE A 405 -8.87 -11.81 2.62
C ILE A 405 -10.30 -11.29 2.42
N ASP A 406 -11.21 -11.80 3.24
CA ASP A 406 -12.58 -11.34 3.30
C ASP A 406 -12.76 -10.35 4.44
N PHE A 407 -12.68 -9.05 4.12
CA PHE A 407 -12.89 -7.98 5.09
C PHE A 407 -14.34 -7.94 5.62
N SER A 408 -15.30 -8.62 4.98
CA SER A 408 -16.67 -8.69 5.47
C SER A 408 -16.79 -9.51 6.76
N THR A 409 -15.85 -10.44 7.03
CA THR A 409 -15.82 -11.22 8.27
C THR A 409 -15.60 -10.34 9.51
N PHE A 410 -14.88 -9.22 9.38
CA PHE A 410 -14.68 -8.25 10.46
C PHE A 410 -15.88 -7.32 10.63
N TYR A 411 -16.57 -7.00 9.53
CA TYR A 411 -17.68 -6.06 9.52
C TYR A 411 -19.02 -6.68 9.89
N THR A 412 -19.33 -7.86 9.36
CA THR A 412 -20.66 -8.47 9.49
C THR A 412 -21.09 -8.57 10.97
N PRO A 413 -20.22 -8.95 11.94
CA PRO A 413 -20.58 -8.92 13.35
C PRO A 413 -20.92 -7.51 13.87
N ILE A 414 -20.14 -6.50 13.45
CA ILE A 414 -20.36 -5.09 13.82
C ILE A 414 -21.66 -4.59 13.20
N ALA A 415 -21.87 -4.81 11.91
CA ALA A 415 -23.06 -4.44 11.17
C ALA A 415 -24.31 -5.09 11.76
N ASN A 416 -24.25 -6.39 12.08
CA ASN A 416 -25.37 -7.11 12.69
C ASN A 416 -25.66 -6.59 14.10
N ALA A 417 -24.64 -6.29 14.90
CA ALA A 417 -24.81 -5.68 16.22
C ALA A 417 -25.45 -4.29 16.11
N LEU A 418 -24.94 -3.42 15.22
CA LEU A 418 -25.46 -2.06 15.03
C LEU A 418 -26.87 -2.07 14.43
N ASN A 419 -27.14 -2.89 13.40
CA ASN A 419 -28.46 -3.02 12.79
C ASN A 419 -29.46 -3.65 13.77
N GLY A 420 -29.01 -4.61 14.60
CA GLY A 420 -29.81 -5.19 15.67
C GLY A 420 -30.21 -4.15 16.72
N ILE A 421 -29.33 -3.18 16.99
CA ILE A 421 -29.65 -2.02 17.82
C ILE A 421 -30.66 -1.11 17.09
N THR A 422 -30.37 -0.61 15.89
CA THR A 422 -31.21 0.41 15.23
C THR A 422 -32.59 -0.07 14.81
N ASN A 423 -32.72 -1.33 14.37
CA ASN A 423 -34.00 -1.86 13.87
C ASN A 423 -34.90 -2.40 14.97
N SER A 424 -34.41 -2.44 16.21
CA SER A 424 -35.22 -2.86 17.35
C SER A 424 -36.10 -1.70 17.81
N ASP A 425 -37.40 -1.96 18.00
CA ASP A 425 -38.27 -1.04 18.73
C ASP A 425 -37.69 -0.72 20.12
N ALA A 426 -36.87 -1.62 20.68
CA ALA A 426 -36.14 -1.42 21.93
C ALA A 426 -35.19 -0.22 21.89
N TYR A 427 -34.63 0.17 20.74
CA TYR A 427 -33.77 1.35 20.64
C TYR A 427 -34.56 2.65 20.79
N LYS A 428 -35.74 2.73 20.16
CA LYS A 428 -36.68 3.86 20.37
C LYS A 428 -37.15 3.92 21.82
N TYR A 429 -37.49 2.77 22.43
CA TYR A 429 -37.87 2.73 23.84
C TYR A 429 -36.72 3.08 24.79
N ALA A 430 -35.48 2.71 24.45
CA ALA A 430 -34.29 3.08 25.21
C ALA A 430 -34.03 4.59 25.15
N GLU A 431 -34.19 5.22 23.98
CA GLU A 431 -34.11 6.67 23.82
C GLU A 431 -35.17 7.38 24.69
N TYR A 432 -36.44 6.97 24.63
CA TYR A 432 -37.48 7.55 25.50
C TYR A 432 -37.21 7.28 26.98
N GLY A 433 -36.67 6.11 27.32
CA GLY A 433 -36.31 5.73 28.69
C GLY A 433 -35.18 6.59 29.27
N LEU A 434 -34.09 6.79 28.52
CA LEU A 434 -32.95 7.61 28.92
C LEU A 434 -33.33 9.09 29.00
N ASN A 435 -34.12 9.60 28.05
CA ASN A 435 -34.65 10.95 28.13
C ASN A 435 -35.60 11.16 29.31
N GLY A 436 -36.46 10.18 29.61
CA GLY A 436 -37.29 10.19 30.82
C GLY A 436 -36.45 10.20 32.10
N PHE A 437 -35.39 9.38 32.13
CA PHE A 437 -34.46 9.29 33.25
C PHE A 437 -33.68 10.60 33.49
N ALA A 438 -33.21 11.25 32.42
CA ALA A 438 -32.58 12.57 32.50
C ALA A 438 -33.60 13.68 32.84
N GLY A 439 -34.82 13.59 32.31
CA GLY A 439 -35.93 14.49 32.64
C GLY A 439 -36.29 14.47 34.14
N LEU A 440 -36.20 13.30 34.79
CA LEU A 440 -36.38 13.18 36.24
C LEU A 440 -35.27 13.91 37.02
N LEU A 441 -34.01 13.92 36.57
CA LEU A 441 -32.93 14.70 37.18
C LEU A 441 -33.20 16.20 37.05
N ILE A 442 -33.61 16.64 35.86
CA ILE A 442 -33.96 18.04 35.59
C ILE A 442 -35.16 18.46 36.43
N LEU A 443 -36.17 17.61 36.57
CA LEU A 443 -37.32 17.87 37.42
C LEU A 443 -36.90 18.05 38.89
N GLN A 444 -36.04 17.17 39.42
CA GLN A 444 -35.56 17.28 40.80
C GLN A 444 -34.81 18.60 41.04
N ALA A 445 -33.87 18.95 40.16
CA ALA A 445 -33.13 20.20 40.25
C ALA A 445 -34.05 21.42 40.03
N GLY A 446 -34.99 21.33 39.08
CA GLY A 446 -35.97 22.36 38.78
C GLY A 446 -36.91 22.65 39.93
N LEU A 447 -37.37 21.62 40.65
CA LEU A 447 -38.17 21.78 41.88
C LEU A 447 -37.39 22.53 42.96
N ILE A 448 -36.09 22.26 43.12
CA ILE A 448 -35.22 22.98 44.05
C ILE A 448 -35.08 24.44 43.61
N MET A 449 -34.76 24.70 42.34
CA MET A 449 -34.60 26.06 41.81
C MET A 449 -35.89 26.88 41.92
N LEU A 450 -37.04 26.29 41.59
CA LEU A 450 -38.35 26.92 41.77
C LEU A 450 -38.62 27.21 43.25
N ALA A 451 -38.28 26.29 44.15
CA ALA A 451 -38.41 26.52 45.58
C ALA A 451 -37.50 27.64 46.10
N LEU A 452 -36.28 27.76 45.59
CA LEU A 452 -35.36 28.84 45.92
C LEU A 452 -35.89 30.19 45.44
N LEU A 453 -36.48 30.25 44.24
CA LEU A 453 -37.10 31.46 43.70
C LEU A 453 -38.33 31.88 44.51
N LEU A 454 -39.28 30.96 44.71
CA LEU A 454 -40.51 31.23 45.46
C LEU A 454 -40.22 31.55 46.93
N GLY A 455 -39.27 30.83 47.53
CA GLY A 455 -38.83 31.03 48.91
C GLY A 455 -38.05 32.33 49.08
N GLY A 456 -37.13 32.65 48.18
CA GLY A 456 -36.33 33.89 48.22
C GLY A 456 -37.18 35.15 48.06
N LEU A 457 -38.16 35.15 47.14
CA LEU A 457 -39.06 36.30 46.91
C LEU A 457 -40.11 36.48 48.01
N SER A 458 -40.50 35.40 48.70
CA SER A 458 -41.66 35.39 49.59
C SER A 458 -41.33 35.22 51.07
N TYR A 459 -40.06 34.97 51.42
CA TYR A 459 -39.60 34.83 52.79
C TYR A 459 -39.39 36.20 53.43
N LYS A 460 -40.00 36.37 54.60
CA LYS A 460 -39.89 37.57 55.43
C LYS A 460 -39.47 37.13 56.82
N ASP A 461 -38.41 37.73 57.35
CA ASP A 461 -37.78 37.35 58.62
C ASP A 461 -38.48 37.94 59.85
N ASP A 462 -39.30 38.96 59.66
CA ASP A 462 -40.14 39.61 60.67
C ASP A 462 -41.50 38.89 60.89
N VAL A 463 -41.84 37.92 60.05
CA VAL A 463 -43.11 37.17 60.15
C VAL A 463 -42.94 35.88 60.96
N PRO A 464 -43.74 35.66 62.03
CA PRO A 464 -43.70 34.43 62.81
C PRO A 464 -43.87 33.16 61.97
N SER A 465 -43.19 32.08 62.35
CA SER A 465 -43.12 30.83 61.57
C SER A 465 -44.48 30.15 61.36
N ILE A 466 -45.45 30.42 62.23
CA ILE A 466 -46.86 30.00 62.15
C ILE A 466 -47.69 30.76 61.09
N LYS A 467 -47.27 31.96 60.68
CA LYS A 467 -48.01 32.88 59.78
C LYS A 467 -47.34 33.13 58.43
N ARG A 468 -46.39 32.28 58.01
CA ARG A 468 -45.67 32.46 56.73
C ARG A 468 -46.62 32.57 55.52
N SER A 469 -46.18 33.23 54.45
CA SER A 469 -46.96 33.35 53.22
C SER A 469 -47.26 31.97 52.61
N THR A 470 -48.35 31.88 51.85
CA THR A 470 -48.71 30.62 51.17
C THR A 470 -47.63 30.22 50.18
N THR A 471 -47.04 31.19 49.47
CA THR A 471 -45.95 31.00 48.51
C THR A 471 -44.67 30.45 49.17
N SER A 472 -44.27 31.00 50.32
CA SER A 472 -43.14 30.46 51.09
C SER A 472 -43.45 29.04 51.59
N ASN A 473 -44.68 28.79 52.03
CA ASN A 473 -45.07 27.44 52.44
C ASN A 473 -44.97 26.41 51.29
N ILE A 474 -45.41 26.80 50.08
CA ILE A 474 -45.28 25.98 48.85
C ILE A 474 -43.81 25.71 48.55
N ALA A 475 -42.93 26.73 48.60
CA ALA A 475 -41.49 26.56 48.40
C ALA A 475 -40.90 25.49 49.35
N GLY A 476 -41.31 25.51 50.61
CA GLY A 476 -40.89 24.51 51.58
C GLY A 476 -41.41 23.10 51.31
N TYR A 477 -42.59 22.94 50.71
CA TYR A 477 -43.08 21.64 50.24
C TYR A 477 -42.33 21.16 49.00
N LEU A 478 -42.01 22.05 48.06
CA LEU A 478 -41.22 21.73 46.85
C LEU A 478 -39.82 21.21 47.22
N LEU A 479 -39.15 21.82 48.22
CA LEU A 479 -37.86 21.31 48.73
C LEU A 479 -37.97 19.91 49.34
N MET A 480 -39.05 19.64 50.09
CA MET A 480 -39.28 18.30 50.67
C MET A 480 -39.65 17.27 49.60
N ALA A 481 -40.41 17.67 48.58
CA ALA A 481 -40.76 16.82 47.44
C ALA A 481 -39.52 16.47 46.62
N ALA A 482 -38.68 17.45 46.30
CA ALA A 482 -37.41 17.21 45.60
C ALA A 482 -36.48 16.28 46.39
N ALA A 483 -36.31 16.51 47.69
CA ALA A 483 -35.51 15.63 48.55
C ALA A 483 -36.08 14.19 48.58
N GLY A 484 -37.41 14.04 48.61
CA GLY A 484 -38.08 12.73 48.54
C GLY A 484 -37.83 12.02 47.22
N LEU A 485 -37.93 12.72 46.08
CA LEU A 485 -37.66 12.15 44.76
C LEU A 485 -36.19 11.72 44.62
N ILE A 486 -35.25 12.56 45.06
CA ILE A 486 -33.82 12.20 45.04
C ILE A 486 -33.58 10.94 45.89
N ILE A 487 -34.24 10.81 47.05
CA ILE A 487 -34.13 9.61 47.89
C ILE A 487 -34.66 8.36 47.21
N ILE A 488 -35.86 8.44 46.63
CA ILE A 488 -36.55 7.30 46.01
C ILE A 488 -35.74 6.76 44.82
N PHE A 489 -35.22 7.64 43.97
CA PHE A 489 -34.51 7.23 42.76
C PHE A 489 -33.00 7.09 42.93
N SER A 490 -32.44 7.39 44.11
CA SER A 490 -30.99 7.38 44.38
C SER A 490 -30.31 6.06 44.01
N PHE A 491 -30.91 4.92 44.38
CA PHE A 491 -30.38 3.60 44.06
C PHE A 491 -30.25 3.38 42.55
N LEU A 492 -31.29 3.70 41.80
CA LEU A 492 -31.32 3.54 40.34
C LEU A 492 -30.24 4.41 39.68
N TYR A 493 -30.14 5.69 40.06
CA TYR A 493 -29.12 6.60 39.53
C TYR A 493 -27.70 6.14 39.85
N CYS A 494 -27.45 5.70 41.09
CA CYS A 494 -26.13 5.19 41.48
C CYS A 494 -25.78 3.92 40.71
N PHE A 495 -26.72 2.98 40.58
CA PHE A 495 -26.50 1.74 39.85
C PHE A 495 -26.14 1.97 38.37
N VAL A 496 -26.91 2.82 37.69
CA VAL A 496 -26.65 3.17 36.28
C VAL A 496 -25.32 3.92 36.14
N ALA A 497 -25.04 4.90 37.01
CA ALA A 497 -23.79 5.65 36.99
C ALA A 497 -22.56 4.76 37.16
N ILE A 498 -22.59 3.82 38.10
CA ILE A 498 -21.47 2.90 38.38
C ILE A 498 -21.26 1.93 37.21
N THR A 499 -22.35 1.39 36.65
CA THR A 499 -22.27 0.44 35.53
C THR A 499 -21.66 1.12 34.31
N LEU A 500 -22.15 2.31 33.97
CA LEU A 500 -21.66 3.07 32.82
C LEU A 500 -20.25 3.62 33.05
N LEU A 501 -19.91 4.05 34.27
CA LEU A 501 -18.54 4.44 34.63
C LEU A 501 -17.56 3.29 34.41
N THR A 502 -17.92 2.08 34.84
CA THR A 502 -17.04 0.90 34.73
C THR A 502 -16.78 0.54 33.27
N ILE A 503 -17.83 0.53 32.44
CA ILE A 503 -17.71 0.23 31.00
C ILE A 503 -17.01 1.38 30.27
N GLY A 504 -17.41 2.62 30.53
CA GLY A 504 -16.90 3.82 29.87
C GLY A 504 -15.44 4.11 30.18
N ALA A 505 -15.01 3.99 31.45
CA ALA A 505 -13.62 4.22 31.84
C ALA A 505 -12.67 3.21 31.17
N ASN A 506 -13.05 1.93 31.13
CA ASN A 506 -12.26 0.87 30.51
C ASN A 506 -12.19 1.01 28.99
N THR A 507 -13.31 1.34 28.34
CA THR A 507 -13.34 1.55 26.88
C THR A 507 -12.58 2.81 26.46
N GLU A 508 -12.59 3.90 27.25
CA GLU A 508 -11.72 5.06 26.99
C GLU A 508 -10.23 4.70 27.13
N LYS A 509 -9.87 3.87 28.11
CA LYS A 509 -8.49 3.37 28.25
C LYS A 509 -8.06 2.45 27.10
N ALA A 510 -8.97 1.62 26.60
CA ALA A 510 -8.74 0.85 25.37
C ALA A 510 -8.51 1.79 24.17
N CYS A 511 -9.32 2.85 24.04
CA CYS A 511 -9.18 3.86 23.00
C CYS A 511 -7.86 4.65 23.08
N GLN A 512 -7.35 4.93 24.27
CA GLN A 512 -6.00 5.50 24.43
C GLN A 512 -4.94 4.55 23.89
N GLY A 513 -5.05 3.26 24.21
CA GLY A 513 -4.16 2.21 23.71
C GLY A 513 -4.18 2.00 22.19
N LEU A 514 -5.31 2.29 21.55
CA LEU A 514 -5.44 2.31 20.09
C LEU A 514 -4.79 3.57 19.48
N ARG A 515 -4.95 4.73 20.12
CA ARG A 515 -4.38 6.01 19.64
C ARG A 515 -2.85 6.04 19.67
N ASP A 516 -2.23 5.43 20.67
CA ASP A 516 -0.77 5.39 20.83
C ASP A 516 -0.10 4.10 20.31
N ASN A 517 -0.88 3.21 19.69
CA ASN A 517 -0.45 1.88 19.20
C ASN A 517 0.08 0.92 20.29
N SER A 518 -0.07 1.24 21.58
CA SER A 518 0.36 0.38 22.68
C SER A 518 -0.43 -0.92 22.76
N PHE A 519 -1.71 -0.91 22.36
CA PHE A 519 -2.52 -2.13 22.26
C PHE A 519 -1.92 -3.10 21.23
N PHE A 520 -1.54 -2.61 20.05
CA PHE A 520 -0.97 -3.48 19.01
C PHE A 520 0.38 -4.05 19.44
N SER A 521 1.26 -3.20 19.96
CA SER A 521 2.62 -3.61 20.35
C SER A 521 2.66 -4.54 21.56
N GLN A 522 1.73 -4.40 22.51
CA GLN A 522 1.74 -5.18 23.75
C GLN A 522 0.75 -6.35 23.77
N VAL A 523 -0.31 -6.33 22.95
CA VAL A 523 -1.32 -7.41 22.90
C VAL A 523 -1.27 -8.14 21.58
N ALA A 524 -1.48 -7.46 20.45
CA ALA A 524 -1.56 -8.12 19.15
C ALA A 524 -0.23 -8.80 18.76
N ASP A 525 0.89 -8.17 19.13
CA ASP A 525 2.24 -8.67 18.87
C ASP A 525 2.77 -9.64 19.95
N ALA A 526 2.01 -9.85 21.03
CA ALA A 526 2.41 -10.76 22.08
C ALA A 526 2.38 -12.21 21.59
N ARG A 527 3.37 -13.00 22.01
CA ARG A 527 3.48 -14.42 21.67
C ARG A 527 2.67 -15.27 22.65
N LEU A 528 1.86 -16.16 22.09
CA LEU A 528 1.08 -17.17 22.81
C LEU A 528 1.89 -18.48 22.97
N PRO A 529 1.50 -19.38 23.91
CA PRO A 529 2.05 -20.73 23.99
C PRO A 529 1.92 -21.44 22.61
N GLY A 530 3.04 -21.94 22.08
CA GLY A 530 3.11 -22.47 20.71
C GLY A 530 3.77 -21.52 19.68
N GLY A 531 4.24 -20.34 20.11
CA GLY A 531 5.15 -19.48 19.35
C GLY A 531 4.49 -18.48 18.39
N LYS A 532 3.18 -18.62 18.15
CA LYS A 532 2.39 -17.69 17.32
C LYS A 532 2.08 -16.39 18.05
N THR A 533 1.98 -15.27 17.34
CA THR A 533 1.44 -14.02 17.91
C THR A 533 -0.08 -14.07 18.04
N VAL A 534 -0.65 -13.20 18.88
CA VAL A 534 -2.11 -13.02 18.97
C VAL A 534 -2.70 -12.66 17.60
N LEU A 535 -2.03 -11.78 16.85
CA LEU A 535 -2.43 -11.43 15.48
C LEU A 535 -2.49 -12.66 14.56
N GLU A 536 -1.46 -13.50 14.57
CA GLU A 536 -1.40 -14.73 13.77
C GLU A 536 -2.53 -15.70 14.14
N SER A 537 -2.91 -15.76 15.42
CA SER A 537 -4.03 -16.60 15.89
C SER A 537 -5.40 -16.06 15.46
N LEU A 538 -5.56 -14.75 15.31
CA LEU A 538 -6.81 -14.11 14.90
C LEU A 538 -7.03 -14.13 13.38
N ILE A 539 -5.96 -14.02 12.60
CA ILE A 539 -6.04 -14.02 11.13
C ILE A 539 -6.33 -15.43 10.57
N ASN A 540 -5.99 -16.51 11.28
CA ASN A 540 -6.41 -17.86 10.87
C ASN A 540 -6.27 -18.94 11.97
N PRO A 541 -7.38 -19.40 12.58
CA PRO A 541 -7.34 -20.40 13.65
C PRO A 541 -7.11 -21.86 13.17
N SER A 542 -7.26 -22.18 11.88
CA SER A 542 -7.57 -23.57 11.48
C SER A 542 -6.48 -24.37 10.76
N ASN A 543 -5.37 -23.78 10.29
CA ASN A 543 -4.30 -24.58 9.66
C ASN A 543 -2.96 -23.82 9.54
N ALA A 544 -1.87 -24.35 10.09
CA ALA A 544 -0.52 -23.78 9.91
C ALA A 544 -0.03 -23.84 8.44
N ASN A 545 -0.65 -24.68 7.61
CA ASN A 545 -0.35 -24.81 6.19
C ASN A 545 -1.15 -23.84 5.32
N ASN A 546 -1.96 -22.93 5.88
CA ASN A 546 -2.65 -21.93 5.09
C ASN A 546 -1.65 -20.88 4.56
N PRO A 547 -1.62 -20.60 3.25
CA PRO A 547 -0.74 -19.59 2.65
C PRO A 547 -0.84 -18.21 3.31
N THR A 548 -2.03 -17.83 3.81
CA THR A 548 -2.26 -16.56 4.49
C THR A 548 -1.50 -16.49 5.82
N THR A 549 -1.47 -17.58 6.61
CA THR A 549 -0.70 -17.61 7.87
C THR A 549 0.81 -17.52 7.66
N GLN A 550 1.32 -18.04 6.55
CA GLN A 550 2.74 -17.93 6.23
C GLN A 550 3.10 -16.50 5.80
N LEU A 551 2.22 -15.83 5.04
CA LEU A 551 2.42 -14.45 4.59
C LEU A 551 2.53 -13.46 5.76
N PHE A 552 1.73 -13.64 6.81
CA PHE A 552 1.73 -12.75 7.98
C PHE A 552 2.67 -13.20 9.11
N SER A 553 3.41 -14.29 8.92
CA SER A 553 4.29 -14.84 9.95
C SER A 553 5.43 -13.88 10.30
N GLY A 554 5.61 -13.58 11.59
CA GLY A 554 6.66 -12.69 12.08
C GLY A 554 6.46 -11.21 11.76
N ILE A 555 5.26 -10.81 11.33
CA ILE A 555 4.88 -9.40 11.14
C ILE A 555 4.31 -8.84 12.44
N SER A 556 4.79 -7.67 12.85
CA SER A 556 4.23 -6.90 13.95
C SER A 556 3.03 -6.07 13.45
N ALA A 557 1.88 -6.21 14.10
CA ALA A 557 0.68 -5.39 13.93
C ALA A 557 1.00 -3.91 14.10
N ALA A 558 1.76 -3.55 15.15
CA ALA A 558 2.16 -2.17 15.40
C ALA A 558 3.06 -1.63 14.28
N GLY A 559 4.01 -2.45 13.82
CA GLY A 559 4.88 -2.15 12.68
C GLY A 559 4.08 -1.95 11.38
N LEU A 560 3.09 -2.80 11.12
CA LEU A 560 2.22 -2.74 9.95
C LEU A 560 1.38 -1.45 9.94
N ILE A 561 0.70 -1.14 11.05
CA ILE A 561 -0.11 0.08 11.18
C ILE A 561 0.76 1.32 11.00
N SER A 562 1.96 1.36 11.61
CA SER A 562 2.91 2.46 11.47
C SER A 562 3.44 2.61 10.04
N ALA A 563 3.74 1.50 9.35
CA ALA A 563 4.17 1.53 7.95
C ALA A 563 3.06 2.07 7.03
N CYS A 564 1.79 1.70 7.30
CA CYS A 564 0.65 2.18 6.55
C CYS A 564 0.29 3.64 6.84
N GLN A 565 0.49 4.09 8.07
CA GLN A 565 0.39 5.52 8.42
C GLN A 565 1.41 6.37 7.64
N GLN A 566 2.57 5.81 7.30
CA GLN A 566 3.62 6.46 6.51
C GLN A 566 3.45 6.24 4.99
N ASN A 567 2.30 5.70 4.54
CA ASN A 567 2.01 5.37 3.15
C ASN A 567 3.09 4.49 2.48
N ARG A 568 3.71 3.57 3.22
CA ARG A 568 4.69 2.64 2.64
C ARG A 568 4.00 1.63 1.72
N ALA A 569 4.74 1.13 0.72
CA ALA A 569 4.28 0.06 -0.15
C ALA A 569 4.05 -1.23 0.64
N LEU A 570 3.15 -2.09 0.14
CA LEU A 570 2.77 -3.35 0.78
C LEU A 570 3.98 -4.25 1.05
N TYR A 571 4.91 -4.32 0.09
CA TYR A 571 6.14 -5.11 0.23
C TYR A 571 6.97 -4.70 1.44
N THR A 572 7.11 -3.39 1.66
CA THR A 572 7.87 -2.82 2.78
C THR A 572 7.08 -2.94 4.09
N ALA A 573 5.77 -2.73 4.05
CA ALA A 573 4.89 -2.82 5.21
C ALA A 573 4.78 -4.25 5.79
N LEU A 574 4.75 -5.26 4.92
CA LEU A 574 4.73 -6.68 5.31
C LEU A 574 6.13 -7.31 5.42
N ASN A 575 7.19 -6.56 5.17
CA ASN A 575 8.56 -7.06 5.15
C ASN A 575 8.74 -8.32 4.28
N LEU A 576 8.15 -8.33 3.07
CA LEU A 576 8.20 -9.46 2.13
C LEU A 576 9.60 -9.70 1.53
N SER A 577 10.59 -8.89 1.94
CA SER A 577 12.01 -9.14 1.67
C SER A 577 12.48 -10.52 2.10
N LYS A 578 11.83 -11.10 3.14
CA LYS A 578 12.15 -12.43 3.67
C LYS A 578 11.46 -13.59 2.93
N SER A 579 10.34 -13.36 2.23
CA SER A 579 9.46 -14.44 1.75
C SER A 579 9.39 -14.62 0.23
N ALA A 580 9.72 -13.61 -0.59
CA ALA A 580 9.81 -13.79 -2.05
C ALA A 580 10.49 -12.59 -2.72
N ASN A 581 11.77 -12.70 -3.07
CA ASN A 581 12.40 -11.71 -3.93
C ASN A 581 12.18 -12.10 -5.40
N ILE A 582 10.98 -11.80 -5.93
CA ILE A 582 10.61 -12.06 -7.33
C ILE A 582 11.64 -11.42 -8.28
N ALA A 583 12.17 -10.24 -7.94
CA ALA A 583 13.23 -9.59 -8.72
C ALA A 583 14.51 -10.45 -8.78
N ASN A 584 14.94 -11.07 -7.67
CA ASN A 584 16.07 -11.99 -7.68
C ASN A 584 15.78 -13.29 -8.45
N ILE A 585 14.54 -13.79 -8.42
CA ILE A 585 14.14 -14.98 -9.19
C ILE A 585 14.21 -14.67 -10.69
N VAL A 586 13.71 -13.50 -11.10
CA VAL A 586 13.74 -13.09 -12.51
C VAL A 586 15.16 -12.76 -12.94
N GLU A 587 15.89 -11.93 -12.21
CA GLU A 587 17.24 -11.52 -12.58
C GLU A 587 18.22 -12.69 -12.48
N GLY A 588 18.27 -13.35 -11.33
CA GLY A 588 19.09 -14.54 -11.12
C GLY A 588 18.71 -15.66 -12.09
N GLY A 589 17.41 -15.92 -12.28
CA GLY A 589 16.95 -16.95 -13.20
C GLY A 589 17.31 -16.65 -14.65
N LEU A 590 16.97 -15.46 -15.15
CA LEU A 590 17.15 -15.10 -16.56
C LEU A 590 18.60 -14.79 -16.90
N VAL A 591 19.33 -14.09 -16.03
CA VAL A 591 20.77 -13.82 -16.20
C VAL A 591 21.58 -15.11 -16.08
N ASN A 592 21.30 -15.97 -15.08
CA ASN A 592 22.00 -17.25 -14.99
C ASN A 592 21.66 -18.16 -16.16
N THR A 593 20.43 -18.12 -16.67
CA THR A 593 20.08 -18.92 -17.85
C THR A 593 20.79 -18.42 -19.09
N ILE A 594 20.81 -17.12 -19.38
CA ILE A 594 21.56 -16.58 -20.52
C ILE A 594 23.08 -16.80 -20.34
N ASN A 595 23.59 -16.87 -19.10
CA ASN A 595 24.98 -17.24 -18.81
C ASN A 595 25.25 -18.76 -18.96
N LYS A 596 24.28 -19.61 -18.60
CA LYS A 596 24.34 -21.08 -18.73
C LYS A 596 24.09 -21.53 -20.16
N ALA A 597 23.33 -20.75 -20.93
CA ALA A 597 23.22 -20.88 -22.36
C ALA A 597 24.60 -20.59 -22.93
N LYS A 598 25.41 -21.64 -23.02
CA LYS A 598 26.60 -21.63 -23.85
C LYS A 598 26.12 -21.41 -25.27
N VAL A 599 26.11 -20.15 -25.69
CA VAL A 599 26.16 -19.82 -27.12
C VAL A 599 27.57 -20.17 -27.58
N THR A 600 27.80 -21.46 -27.69
CA THR A 600 28.98 -22.01 -28.37
C THR A 600 28.68 -21.80 -29.84
N PHE A 601 29.10 -20.64 -30.34
CA PHE A 601 29.33 -20.54 -31.76
C PHE A 601 30.48 -21.51 -32.02
N ASN A 602 30.18 -22.63 -32.63
CA ASN A 602 31.19 -23.44 -33.31
C ASN A 602 31.66 -22.64 -34.54
N ILE A 603 32.22 -21.45 -34.31
CA ILE A 603 33.01 -20.74 -35.31
C ILE A 603 34.37 -21.44 -35.43
N SER A 604 34.71 -22.39 -34.55
CA SER A 604 35.70 -23.41 -34.87
C SER A 604 35.30 -24.17 -36.14
N ASP A 605 34.05 -24.59 -36.35
CA ASP A 605 33.68 -25.28 -37.61
C ASP A 605 33.81 -24.36 -38.83
N TYR A 606 33.50 -23.06 -38.70
CA TYR A 606 33.65 -22.10 -39.80
C TYR A 606 35.11 -21.67 -40.03
N ALA A 607 35.90 -21.54 -38.95
CA ALA A 607 37.34 -21.34 -38.98
C ALA A 607 38.05 -22.59 -39.51
N ASP A 608 37.59 -23.80 -39.20
CA ASP A 608 38.07 -25.08 -39.71
C ASP A 608 37.64 -25.27 -41.16
N THR A 609 36.47 -24.77 -41.57
CA THR A 609 36.05 -24.71 -42.98
C THR A 609 36.87 -23.70 -43.76
N LEU A 610 37.16 -22.53 -43.19
CA LEU A 610 38.05 -21.51 -43.76
C LEU A 610 39.51 -21.95 -43.74
N THR A 611 39.94 -22.74 -42.75
CA THR A 611 41.28 -23.30 -42.62
C THR A 611 41.44 -24.50 -43.55
N ALA A 612 40.42 -25.35 -43.72
CA ALA A 612 40.40 -26.43 -44.69
C ALA A 612 40.36 -25.90 -46.13
N LYS A 613 39.62 -24.82 -46.38
CA LYS A 613 39.62 -24.12 -47.69
C LYS A 613 40.90 -23.30 -47.90
N ALA A 614 41.50 -22.72 -46.85
CA ALA A 614 42.83 -22.09 -46.93
C ALA A 614 43.97 -23.10 -47.10
N GLU A 615 43.82 -24.32 -46.55
CA GLU A 615 44.78 -25.42 -46.73
C GLU A 615 44.71 -25.99 -48.15
N GLN A 616 43.54 -25.95 -48.82
CA GLN A 616 43.46 -26.19 -50.27
C GLN A 616 44.26 -25.17 -51.09
N ILE A 617 44.39 -23.92 -50.61
CA ILE A 617 45.26 -22.89 -51.23
C ILE A 617 46.74 -23.17 -50.95
N ARG A 618 47.07 -23.78 -49.80
CA ARG A 618 48.45 -24.18 -49.43
C ARG A 618 49.02 -25.29 -50.32
N GLN A 619 48.15 -26.08 -50.98
CA GLN A 619 48.56 -27.17 -51.88
C GLN A 619 48.97 -26.73 -53.29
N VAL A 620 48.96 -25.42 -53.60
CA VAL A 620 49.43 -24.92 -54.90
C VAL A 620 50.96 -25.09 -54.99
N PRO A 621 51.50 -25.94 -55.90
CA PRO A 621 52.93 -26.20 -55.97
C PRO A 621 53.73 -24.96 -56.38
N HIS A 622 54.92 -24.77 -55.80
CA HIS A 622 55.93 -23.84 -56.32
C HIS A 622 56.29 -24.24 -57.77
N PRO A 623 56.10 -23.37 -58.78
CA PRO A 623 56.60 -23.63 -60.12
C PRO A 623 58.10 -23.38 -60.14
N THR A 624 58.88 -24.42 -59.87
CA THR A 624 60.35 -24.43 -60.04
C THR A 624 60.79 -24.73 -61.49
N ALA A 625 59.86 -25.02 -62.40
CA ALA A 625 60.16 -25.52 -63.74
C ALA A 625 59.96 -24.49 -64.88
N MET A 626 60.36 -23.23 -64.70
CA MET A 626 60.27 -22.23 -65.77
C MET A 626 61.63 -21.58 -66.06
N ASN A 627 62.60 -22.40 -66.45
CA ASN A 627 63.81 -21.96 -67.16
C ASN A 627 63.82 -22.83 -68.42
N THR A 628 63.62 -22.34 -69.64
CA THR A 628 64.52 -21.44 -70.37
C THR A 628 63.83 -21.00 -71.69
N SER A 629 64.18 -19.81 -72.20
CA SER A 629 64.11 -19.38 -73.62
C SER A 629 62.79 -18.89 -74.24
N LEU A 630 62.40 -17.64 -73.95
CA LEU A 630 61.88 -16.60 -74.89
C LEU A 630 61.59 -15.31 -74.07
N GLN A 631 61.86 -14.09 -74.57
CA GLN A 631 61.65 -12.85 -73.78
C GLN A 631 60.20 -12.64 -73.29
N LEU A 632 59.20 -13.16 -74.02
CA LEU A 632 57.80 -13.15 -73.60
C LEU A 632 57.57 -14.08 -72.38
N LEU A 633 58.18 -15.27 -72.39
CA LEU A 633 58.18 -16.22 -71.27
C LEU A 633 58.90 -15.66 -70.05
N VAL A 634 59.94 -14.83 -70.23
CA VAL A 634 60.66 -14.16 -69.12
C VAL A 634 59.75 -13.14 -68.41
N THR A 635 58.94 -12.40 -69.16
CA THR A 635 58.00 -11.42 -68.61
C THR A 635 56.88 -12.10 -67.82
N ASN A 636 56.28 -13.15 -68.40
CA ASN A 636 55.23 -13.92 -67.72
C ASN A 636 55.78 -14.67 -66.49
N LYS A 637 57.03 -15.20 -66.55
CA LYS A 637 57.71 -15.80 -65.39
C LYS A 637 57.90 -14.81 -64.24
N ALA A 638 58.37 -13.59 -64.51
CA ALA A 638 58.58 -12.57 -63.49
C ALA A 638 57.26 -12.12 -62.84
N LYS A 639 56.22 -11.94 -63.67
CA LYS A 639 54.85 -11.62 -63.21
C LYS A 639 54.28 -12.74 -62.34
N LEU A 640 54.42 -14.00 -62.78
CA LEU A 640 53.94 -15.17 -62.05
C LEU A 640 54.71 -15.34 -60.73
N SER A 641 56.04 -15.20 -60.73
CA SER A 641 56.87 -15.26 -59.52
C SER A 641 56.48 -14.21 -58.47
N THR A 642 56.16 -13.00 -58.92
CA THR A 642 55.70 -11.92 -58.04
C THR A 642 54.33 -12.25 -57.46
N GLN A 643 53.38 -12.65 -58.30
CA GLN A 643 52.03 -13.01 -57.84
C GLN A 643 52.03 -14.25 -56.91
N ILE A 644 52.91 -15.23 -57.13
CA ILE A 644 53.07 -16.39 -56.23
C ILE A 644 53.50 -15.94 -54.85
N THR A 645 54.44 -15.00 -54.78
CA THR A 645 54.88 -14.41 -53.52
C THR A 645 53.72 -13.68 -52.85
N SER A 646 52.96 -12.88 -53.60
CA SER A 646 51.75 -12.22 -53.09
C SER A 646 50.68 -13.20 -52.58
N VAL A 647 50.46 -14.34 -53.27
CA VAL A 647 49.53 -15.39 -52.81
C VAL A 647 50.00 -16.00 -51.49
N LYS A 648 51.30 -16.31 -51.38
CA LYS A 648 51.89 -16.86 -50.15
C LYS A 648 51.69 -15.89 -48.98
N ASP A 649 51.95 -14.61 -49.18
CA ASP A 649 51.79 -13.59 -48.14
C ASP A 649 50.30 -13.40 -47.75
N ALA A 650 49.40 -13.40 -48.75
CA ALA A 650 47.97 -13.32 -48.50
C ALA A 650 47.45 -14.51 -47.67
N VAL A 651 47.89 -15.74 -47.97
CA VAL A 651 47.54 -16.95 -47.21
C VAL A 651 48.07 -16.90 -45.78
N ILE A 652 49.31 -16.45 -45.58
CA ILE A 652 49.90 -16.32 -44.24
C ILE A 652 49.10 -15.31 -43.40
N ASN A 653 48.76 -14.15 -43.99
CA ASN A 653 47.99 -13.11 -43.33
C ASN A 653 46.58 -13.58 -42.98
N TRP A 654 45.92 -14.29 -43.91
CA TRP A 654 44.60 -14.89 -43.69
C TRP A 654 44.62 -15.91 -42.54
N ASN A 655 45.58 -16.84 -42.57
CA ASN A 655 45.72 -17.85 -41.52
C ASN A 655 46.01 -17.21 -40.14
N SER A 656 46.82 -16.15 -40.10
CA SER A 656 47.07 -15.39 -38.87
C SER A 656 45.80 -14.71 -38.34
N TYR A 657 44.98 -14.11 -39.23
CA TYR A 657 43.71 -13.50 -38.84
C TYR A 657 42.74 -14.53 -38.27
N VAL A 658 42.55 -15.66 -38.96
CA VAL A 658 41.65 -16.75 -38.53
C VAL A 658 42.10 -17.36 -37.19
N ALA A 659 43.40 -17.61 -37.02
CA ALA A 659 43.92 -18.23 -35.80
C ALA A 659 43.91 -17.28 -34.59
N ASN A 660 44.27 -16.01 -34.79
CA ASN A 660 44.61 -15.12 -33.67
C ASN A 660 43.58 -13.98 -33.44
N THR A 661 42.87 -13.54 -34.49
CA THR A 661 42.02 -12.33 -34.42
C THR A 661 40.54 -12.67 -34.46
N LEU A 662 40.12 -13.54 -35.38
CA LEU A 662 38.73 -13.91 -35.58
C LEU A 662 38.03 -14.42 -34.30
N PRO A 663 38.64 -15.28 -33.45
CA PRO A 663 38.01 -15.72 -32.21
C PRO A 663 37.66 -14.56 -31.26
N ASN A 664 38.51 -13.53 -31.20
CA ASN A 664 38.29 -12.35 -30.37
C ASN A 664 37.21 -11.43 -30.95
N THR A 665 37.21 -11.21 -32.26
CA THR A 665 36.16 -10.46 -32.97
C THR A 665 34.78 -11.10 -32.73
N VAL A 666 34.73 -12.42 -32.88
CA VAL A 666 33.54 -13.23 -32.63
C VAL A 666 33.06 -13.07 -31.20
N ALA A 667 33.94 -13.24 -30.22
CA ALA A 667 33.61 -13.04 -28.82
C ALA A 667 33.08 -11.61 -28.56
N GLY A 668 33.65 -10.59 -29.20
CA GLY A 668 33.23 -9.19 -29.10
C GLY A 668 31.80 -8.94 -29.60
N VAL A 669 31.46 -9.43 -30.80
CA VAL A 669 30.12 -9.31 -31.38
C VAL A 669 29.09 -10.03 -30.51
N ILE A 670 29.41 -11.26 -30.07
CA ILE A 670 28.54 -12.06 -29.19
C ILE A 670 28.31 -11.35 -27.86
N ASN A 671 29.35 -10.80 -27.25
CA ASN A 671 29.24 -10.08 -25.98
C ASN A 671 28.37 -8.83 -26.12
N THR A 672 28.45 -8.12 -27.25
CA THR A 672 27.61 -6.95 -27.53
C THR A 672 26.14 -7.33 -27.60
N PHE A 673 25.81 -8.38 -28.36
CA PHE A 673 24.45 -8.92 -28.46
C PHE A 673 23.93 -9.44 -27.11
N LYS A 674 24.77 -10.17 -26.36
CA LYS A 674 24.46 -10.66 -25.02
C LYS A 674 24.17 -9.51 -24.05
N ASN A 675 24.95 -8.42 -24.11
CA ASN A 675 24.75 -7.23 -23.28
C ASN A 675 23.44 -6.51 -23.60
N LYS A 676 23.01 -6.47 -24.87
CA LYS A 676 21.70 -5.94 -25.29
C LYS A 676 20.57 -6.72 -24.61
N LEU A 677 20.58 -8.05 -24.72
CA LEU A 677 19.59 -8.92 -24.08
C LEU A 677 19.58 -8.75 -22.56
N PHE A 678 20.75 -8.73 -21.91
CA PHE A 678 20.86 -8.44 -20.48
C PHE A 678 20.35 -7.06 -20.09
N GLY A 679 20.50 -6.08 -20.97
CA GLY A 679 19.97 -4.74 -20.79
C GLY A 679 18.47 -4.76 -20.50
N TYR A 680 17.68 -5.50 -21.29
CA TYR A 680 16.23 -5.62 -21.07
C TYR A 680 15.91 -6.27 -19.73
N VAL A 681 16.61 -7.37 -19.39
CA VAL A 681 16.40 -8.13 -18.17
C VAL A 681 16.70 -7.29 -16.92
N ARG A 682 17.83 -6.56 -16.93
CA ARG A 682 18.22 -5.69 -15.82
C ARG A 682 17.26 -4.52 -15.67
N GLN A 683 16.82 -3.91 -16.77
CA GLN A 683 15.82 -2.85 -16.74
C GLN A 683 14.52 -3.31 -16.10
N TYR A 684 14.00 -4.48 -16.52
CA TYR A 684 12.80 -5.06 -15.92
C TYR A 684 13.01 -5.45 -14.45
N SER A 685 14.11 -6.13 -14.09
CA SER A 685 14.39 -6.49 -12.69
C SER A 685 14.46 -5.27 -11.78
N SER A 686 15.20 -4.24 -12.20
CA SER A 686 15.33 -2.99 -11.45
C SER A 686 13.99 -2.28 -11.31
N HIS A 687 13.20 -2.21 -12.38
CA HIS A 687 11.86 -1.64 -12.36
C HIS A 687 10.95 -2.42 -11.41
N LEU A 688 10.85 -3.73 -11.55
CA LEU A 688 10.08 -4.62 -10.68
C LEU A 688 10.46 -4.43 -9.21
N SER A 689 11.76 -4.44 -8.89
CA SER A 689 12.24 -4.26 -7.50
C SER A 689 11.85 -2.90 -6.94
N SER A 690 11.98 -1.84 -7.75
CA SER A 690 11.62 -0.48 -7.36
C SER A 690 10.11 -0.34 -7.11
N GLU A 691 9.28 -0.78 -8.07
CA GLU A 691 7.83 -0.66 -7.97
C GLU A 691 7.29 -1.48 -6.80
N MET A 692 7.78 -2.71 -6.60
CA MET A 692 7.38 -3.53 -5.46
C MET A 692 7.68 -2.84 -4.13
N LYS A 693 8.86 -2.23 -3.97
CA LYS A 693 9.29 -1.57 -2.72
C LYS A 693 8.61 -0.23 -2.46
N ASN A 694 8.23 0.50 -3.51
CA ASN A 694 7.87 1.91 -3.41
C ASN A 694 6.44 2.26 -3.84
N SER A 695 5.80 1.45 -4.70
CA SER A 695 4.55 1.82 -5.37
C SER A 695 3.43 0.80 -5.16
N VAL A 696 3.77 -0.49 -5.17
CA VAL A 696 2.78 -1.57 -5.10
C VAL A 696 2.07 -1.58 -3.75
N GLY A 697 0.74 -1.54 -3.79
CA GLY A 697 -0.14 -1.71 -2.65
C GLY A 697 0.09 -0.71 -1.52
N ARG A 698 0.52 0.52 -1.83
CA ARG A 698 0.65 1.62 -0.85
C ARG A 698 -0.52 1.63 0.11
N CYS A 699 -0.22 1.47 1.41
CA CYS A 699 -1.24 1.06 2.37
C CYS A 699 -1.84 2.20 3.21
N GLN A 700 -1.69 3.46 2.79
CA GLN A 700 -2.43 4.57 3.39
C GLN A 700 -3.95 4.34 3.45
N PRO A 701 -4.63 3.77 2.42
CA PRO A 701 -6.05 3.45 2.50
C PRO A 701 -6.41 2.51 3.64
N VAL A 702 -5.51 1.56 3.98
CA VAL A 702 -5.69 0.64 5.11
C VAL A 702 -5.63 1.40 6.43
N TYR A 703 -4.65 2.31 6.58
CA TYR A 703 -4.57 3.15 7.76
C TYR A 703 -5.76 4.11 7.88
N ASN A 704 -6.21 4.72 6.76
CA ASN A 704 -7.37 5.60 6.76
C ASN A 704 -8.64 4.85 7.16
N ALA A 705 -8.87 3.64 6.63
CA ALA A 705 -9.97 2.77 7.03
C ALA A 705 -9.94 2.50 8.55
N TYR A 706 -8.78 2.10 9.08
CA TYR A 706 -8.57 1.88 10.51
C TYR A 706 -8.80 3.15 11.34
N ALA A 707 -8.18 4.27 10.97
CA ALA A 707 -8.22 5.52 11.71
C ALA A 707 -9.63 6.11 11.71
N SER A 708 -10.32 6.14 10.56
CA SER A 708 -11.69 6.62 10.45
C SER A 708 -12.64 5.77 11.30
N LEU A 709 -12.54 4.44 11.23
CA LEU A 709 -13.45 3.57 11.96
C LEU A 709 -13.12 3.50 13.46
N ALA A 710 -11.91 3.09 13.82
CA ALA A 710 -11.56 2.80 15.21
C ALA A 710 -11.24 4.07 16.01
N LEU A 711 -10.43 4.99 15.46
CA LEU A 711 -9.97 6.16 16.21
C LEU A 711 -10.99 7.30 16.19
N LYS A 712 -11.63 7.54 15.05
CA LYS A 712 -12.56 8.66 14.89
C LYS A 712 -14.00 8.29 15.18
N ALA A 713 -14.56 7.29 14.50
CA ALA A 713 -15.96 6.93 14.68
C ALA A 713 -16.22 6.21 16.01
N ALA A 714 -15.49 5.13 16.31
CA ALA A 714 -15.69 4.39 17.56
C ALA A 714 -15.19 5.18 18.78
N CYS A 715 -13.91 5.57 18.81
CA CYS A 715 -13.35 6.26 19.97
C CYS A 715 -13.76 7.73 20.07
N GLY A 716 -13.57 8.51 19.00
CA GLY A 716 -13.83 9.96 19.02
C GLY A 716 -15.31 10.35 18.99
N TYR A 717 -16.18 9.56 18.34
CA TYR A 717 -17.61 9.86 18.28
C TYR A 717 -18.36 9.06 19.35
N GLY A 718 -18.19 7.74 19.40
CA GLY A 718 -18.94 6.88 20.32
C GLY A 718 -18.48 6.92 21.78
N ILE A 719 -17.22 6.56 22.05
CA ILE A 719 -16.70 6.44 23.42
C ILE A 719 -16.60 7.79 24.12
N ASP A 720 -16.29 8.87 23.40
CA ASP A 720 -16.36 10.23 23.94
C ASP A 720 -17.78 10.59 24.39
N GLY A 721 -18.80 10.29 23.57
CA GLY A 721 -20.21 10.48 23.92
C GLY A 721 -20.63 9.71 25.17
N LEU A 722 -20.31 8.42 25.22
CA LEU A 722 -20.53 7.57 26.39
C LEU A 722 -19.82 8.12 27.63
N SER A 723 -18.60 8.63 27.45
CA SER A 723 -17.80 9.20 28.53
C SER A 723 -18.40 10.48 29.09
N GLY A 724 -18.90 11.36 28.22
CA GLY A 724 -19.66 12.54 28.64
C GLY A 724 -20.92 12.19 29.41
N PHE A 725 -21.66 11.18 28.96
CA PHE A 725 -22.91 10.75 29.59
C PHE A 725 -22.70 10.26 31.02
N TRP A 726 -21.83 9.25 31.23
CA TRP A 726 -21.64 8.74 32.59
C TRP A 726 -21.01 9.78 33.51
N PHE A 727 -20.14 10.66 32.98
CA PHE A 727 -19.52 11.72 33.78
C PHE A 727 -20.55 12.76 34.24
N ALA A 728 -21.44 13.21 33.35
CA ALA A 728 -22.55 14.10 33.68
C ALA A 728 -23.52 13.47 34.70
N LEU A 729 -23.76 12.17 34.60
CA LEU A 729 -24.56 11.42 35.56
C LEU A 729 -23.88 11.34 36.95
N CYS A 730 -22.58 11.05 36.99
CA CYS A 730 -21.80 11.07 38.23
C CYS A 730 -21.81 12.46 38.91
N MET A 731 -21.74 13.55 38.14
CA MET A 731 -21.88 14.91 38.67
C MET A 731 -23.23 15.13 39.36
N CYS A 732 -24.31 14.61 38.80
CA CYS A 732 -25.64 14.68 39.41
C CYS A 732 -25.71 13.90 40.72
N VAL A 733 -25.25 12.64 40.71
CA VAL A 733 -25.22 11.76 41.88
C VAL A 733 -24.39 12.37 43.01
N GLY A 734 -23.24 12.96 42.69
CA GLY A 734 -22.39 13.66 43.66
C GLY A 734 -23.10 14.81 44.37
N CYS A 735 -24.10 15.43 43.73
CA CYS A 735 -24.89 16.51 44.30
C CYS A 735 -26.09 16.04 45.14
N PHE A 736 -26.46 14.75 45.11
CA PHE A 736 -27.66 14.25 45.79
C PHE A 736 -27.63 14.46 47.31
N ILE A 737 -26.54 14.06 47.98
CA ILE A 737 -26.43 14.17 49.43
C ILE A 737 -26.48 15.65 49.87
N PRO A 738 -25.67 16.58 49.31
CA PRO A 738 -25.78 18.01 49.61
C PRO A 738 -27.18 18.58 49.34
N ASN A 739 -27.76 18.27 48.18
CA ASN A 739 -29.09 18.77 47.80
C ASN A 739 -30.17 18.29 48.77
N CYS A 740 -30.17 17.01 49.18
CA CYS A 740 -31.11 16.48 50.16
C CYS A 740 -30.96 17.16 51.53
N ILE A 741 -29.75 17.22 52.08
CA ILE A 741 -29.50 17.78 53.42
C ILE A 741 -29.88 19.26 53.46
N LEU A 742 -29.41 20.04 52.49
CA LEU A 742 -29.68 21.47 52.42
C LEU A 742 -31.15 21.76 52.16
N SER A 743 -31.82 20.99 51.29
CA SER A 743 -33.27 21.11 51.05
C SER A 743 -34.09 20.87 52.32
N ILE A 744 -33.78 19.81 53.09
CA ILE A 744 -34.48 19.51 54.36
C ILE A 744 -34.23 20.59 55.41
N LYS A 745 -33.00 21.13 55.50
CA LYS A 745 -32.66 22.21 56.43
C LYS A 745 -33.34 23.52 56.05
N LEU A 746 -33.35 23.86 54.77
CA LEU A 746 -33.94 25.10 54.24
C LEU A 746 -35.48 25.05 54.26
N ALA A 747 -36.08 23.89 54.02
CA ALA A 747 -37.54 23.71 54.10
C ALA A 747 -38.12 24.14 55.45
N LYS A 748 -37.36 24.01 56.55
CA LYS A 748 -37.79 24.49 57.88
C LYS A 748 -37.93 26.01 57.96
N TYR A 749 -37.23 26.77 57.12
CA TYR A 749 -37.34 28.23 57.04
C TYR A 749 -38.47 28.71 56.13
N PHE A 750 -38.97 27.87 55.21
CA PHE A 750 -40.02 28.25 54.27
C PHE A 750 -41.42 27.75 54.68
N ARG A 751 -41.52 26.58 55.33
CA ARG A 751 -42.82 25.97 55.70
C ARG A 751 -43.51 26.67 56.87
N ARG A 752 -44.84 26.71 56.88
CA ARG A 752 -45.63 27.09 58.06
C ARG A 752 -45.45 26.05 59.16
N MET A 753 -45.03 26.50 60.33
CA MET A 753 -44.82 25.64 61.50
C MET A 753 -46.11 25.53 62.32
N LYS A 754 -46.26 24.46 63.12
CA LYS A 754 -47.40 24.29 64.03
C LYS A 754 -47.15 25.00 65.36
N THR A 755 -45.90 25.03 65.81
CA THR A 755 -45.46 25.57 67.09
C THR A 755 -44.09 26.25 66.96
N GLU A 756 -43.94 27.38 67.65
CA GLU A 756 -42.71 28.19 67.65
C GLU A 756 -42.21 28.36 69.10
N PHE A 757 -40.92 28.12 69.33
CA PHE A 757 -40.28 28.29 70.65
C PHE A 757 -39.30 29.46 70.64
N PHE A 758 -39.47 30.38 71.58
CA PHE A 758 -38.58 31.51 71.79
C PHE A 758 -37.57 31.20 72.89
N THR A 759 -36.29 31.51 72.65
CA THR A 759 -35.27 31.49 73.70
C THR A 759 -35.45 32.70 74.62
N SER A 760 -35.20 32.54 75.93
CA SER A 760 -35.66 33.50 76.96
C SER A 760 -35.15 34.95 76.81
N LYS A 761 -34.11 35.18 76.01
CA LYS A 761 -33.57 36.53 75.75
C LYS A 761 -34.40 37.36 74.77
N ASN A 762 -35.11 36.73 73.83
CA ASN A 762 -35.94 37.42 72.83
C ASN A 762 -37.45 37.20 73.02
N ALA A 763 -37.84 36.29 73.93
CA ALA A 763 -39.22 35.88 74.14
C ALA A 763 -40.15 37.03 74.60
N LYS A 764 -39.63 37.95 75.41
CA LYS A 764 -40.43 39.04 76.00
C LYS A 764 -40.80 40.12 74.97
N GLN A 765 -39.80 40.58 74.23
CA GLN A 765 -39.93 41.66 73.23
C GLN A 765 -40.75 41.24 72.00
N MET A 766 -40.71 39.95 71.62
CA MET A 766 -41.48 39.42 70.49
C MET A 766 -42.92 39.03 70.85
N PHE A 767 -43.18 38.62 72.10
CA PHE A 767 -44.56 38.41 72.57
C PHE A 767 -45.34 39.72 72.61
N GLU A 768 -44.72 40.81 73.08
CA GLU A 768 -45.32 42.14 73.14
C GLU A 768 -45.72 42.68 71.75
N ASN A 769 -44.97 42.32 70.70
CA ASN A 769 -45.23 42.72 69.31
C ASN A 769 -46.14 41.73 68.53
N SER A 770 -46.63 40.67 69.17
CA SER A 770 -47.49 39.69 68.51
C SER A 770 -48.92 40.22 68.36
N PRO A 771 -49.53 40.21 67.14
CA PRO A 771 -50.89 40.70 66.89
C PRO A 771 -51.99 39.81 67.49
N ASN A 772 -51.65 38.84 68.34
CA ASN A 772 -52.59 37.94 69.02
C ASN A 772 -52.21 37.72 70.49
N LYS A 773 -51.50 38.68 71.10
CA LYS A 773 -50.99 38.61 72.48
C LYS A 773 -52.10 38.34 73.52
N ASP A 774 -53.34 38.75 73.21
CA ASP A 774 -54.49 38.61 74.12
C ASP A 774 -55.05 37.17 74.16
N ASN A 775 -54.66 36.31 73.21
CA ASN A 775 -55.14 34.93 73.08
C ASN A 775 -54.08 33.86 73.43
N VAL A 776 -52.93 34.27 73.98
CA VAL A 776 -51.80 33.37 74.28
C VAL A 776 -51.27 33.69 75.68
N GLN A 777 -51.19 32.69 76.57
CA GLN A 777 -50.58 32.86 77.89
C GLN A 777 -49.11 32.40 77.91
N LEU A 778 -48.21 33.28 78.37
CA LEU A 778 -46.81 32.95 78.64
C LEU A 778 -46.71 32.21 79.99
N LYS A 779 -46.53 30.88 79.96
CA LYS A 779 -46.11 30.15 81.17
C LYS A 779 -44.61 30.34 81.41
N ASN A 780 -44.27 31.01 82.51
CA ASN A 780 -42.90 31.09 83.02
C ASN A 780 -42.44 29.71 83.51
N TYR A 781 -41.48 29.09 82.81
CA TYR A 781 -40.82 27.87 83.28
C TYR A 781 -39.51 28.25 83.96
N LYS A 782 -39.46 28.19 85.30
CA LYS A 782 -38.22 28.22 86.09
C LYS A 782 -37.81 26.78 86.37
N GLY A 783 -36.71 26.32 85.75
CA GLY A 783 -36.14 25.02 86.04
C GLY A 783 -34.81 24.81 85.31
N ASN A 784 -33.72 24.88 86.06
CA ASN A 784 -32.40 24.42 85.63
C ASN A 784 -32.44 22.88 85.44
N LYS A 785 -32.49 22.41 84.19
CA LYS A 785 -31.82 21.22 83.64
C LYS A 785 -32.37 20.91 82.24
N VAL A 786 -31.47 20.42 81.40
CA VAL A 786 -31.61 20.12 79.96
C VAL A 786 -32.80 19.18 79.68
N GLY A 787 -33.73 19.59 78.81
CA GLY A 787 -34.87 18.79 78.31
C GLY A 787 -35.86 19.64 77.46
N PRO A 788 -36.66 19.05 76.55
CA PRO A 788 -37.49 19.78 75.59
C PRO A 788 -38.78 20.30 76.27
N SER A 789 -38.72 21.44 76.95
CA SER A 789 -39.89 22.05 77.59
C SER A 789 -39.75 23.59 77.67
N GLY A 790 -39.80 24.27 76.53
CA GLY A 790 -40.01 25.72 76.48
C GLY A 790 -41.50 26.08 76.52
N PRO A 791 -41.89 27.35 76.72
CA PRO A 791 -43.30 27.76 76.67
C PRO A 791 -43.91 27.45 75.30
N VAL A 792 -45.04 26.74 75.31
CA VAL A 792 -45.77 26.25 74.13
C VAL A 792 -46.91 27.24 73.81
N ALA A 793 -47.03 27.67 72.56
CA ALA A 793 -48.27 28.30 72.06
C ALA A 793 -49.15 27.21 71.43
N GLU A 794 -50.25 26.84 72.09
CA GLU A 794 -51.22 25.85 71.60
C GLU A 794 -52.50 26.53 71.09
N LYS A 795 -53.11 25.98 70.03
CA LYS A 795 -54.37 26.47 69.46
C LYS A 795 -55.55 25.91 70.28
N VAL A 796 -56.36 26.78 70.89
CA VAL A 796 -57.56 26.38 71.65
C VAL A 796 -58.64 25.84 70.67
N PRO A 797 -59.31 24.70 70.97
CA PRO A 797 -60.47 24.26 70.19
C PRO A 797 -61.71 25.14 70.46
N PRO A 798 -62.63 25.31 69.51
CA PRO A 798 -63.81 26.15 69.72
C PRO A 798 -64.77 25.49 70.73
N PRO A 799 -65.48 26.28 71.57
CA PRO A 799 -66.46 25.75 72.51
C PRO A 799 -67.67 25.13 71.78
N PRO A 800 -68.38 24.17 72.41
CA PRO A 800 -69.49 23.48 71.76
C PRO A 800 -70.69 24.43 71.62
N GLY A 801 -71.16 24.59 70.38
CA GLY A 801 -72.42 25.28 70.07
C GLY A 801 -72.23 26.66 69.45
N TYR A 802 -71.96 26.70 68.14
CA TYR A 802 -72.35 27.83 67.29
C TYR A 802 -72.58 27.30 65.86
N LYS A 803 -73.85 27.10 65.50
CA LYS A 803 -74.26 27.05 64.09
C LYS A 803 -74.55 28.48 63.66
N ALA A 804 -73.92 28.96 62.58
CA ALA A 804 -74.49 29.98 61.71
C ALA A 804 -73.71 30.09 60.38
N ASN A 805 -74.34 29.55 59.34
CA ASN A 805 -74.61 30.14 58.02
C ASN A 805 -73.58 31.08 57.37
N GLY A 806 -73.28 30.76 56.11
CA GLY A 806 -72.54 31.64 55.22
C GLY A 806 -73.30 32.89 54.85
N HIS A 807 -72.56 33.98 54.66
CA HIS A 807 -72.92 35.06 53.75
C HIS A 807 -71.67 35.80 53.27
N ARG A 808 -71.71 36.17 51.99
CA ARG A 808 -70.74 37.03 51.30
C ARG A 808 -70.81 38.44 51.89
N GLY A 809 -69.65 39.10 51.97
CA GLY A 809 -69.51 40.53 52.27
C GLY A 809 -68.59 41.21 51.24
N PRO A 810 -68.65 42.55 51.11
CA PRO A 810 -68.76 43.29 49.84
C PRO A 810 -67.43 43.86 49.29
N PRO A 811 -67.40 44.43 48.05
CA PRO A 811 -66.17 44.87 47.40
C PRO A 811 -65.64 46.21 47.95
N ARG A 812 -64.31 46.38 47.90
CA ARG A 812 -63.60 47.60 48.31
C ARG A 812 -63.68 48.71 47.25
N PRO A 813 -63.78 50.00 47.65
CA PRO A 813 -63.74 51.15 46.74
C PRO A 813 -62.31 51.55 46.34
N PRO A 814 -62.11 52.31 45.25
CA PRO A 814 -60.80 52.70 44.76
C PRO A 814 -60.32 54.00 45.42
N MET A 815 -59.01 54.11 45.67
CA MET A 815 -58.39 55.37 46.12
C MET A 815 -57.27 55.85 45.17
N LYS A 816 -57.33 57.17 44.99
CA LYS A 816 -56.71 58.04 44.00
C LYS A 816 -55.18 58.12 44.05
N ARG A 817 -54.60 58.36 42.87
CA ARG A 817 -53.26 58.93 42.66
C ARG A 817 -53.15 60.31 43.29
N SER A 818 -52.01 60.57 43.94
CA SER A 818 -51.47 61.90 44.20
C SER A 818 -49.99 61.90 43.84
N SER A 819 -49.59 62.99 43.21
CA SER A 819 -48.39 63.29 42.44
C SER A 819 -47.13 63.61 43.26
N GLY A 820 -46.00 63.07 42.79
CA GLY A 820 -44.72 63.78 42.58
C GLY A 820 -43.87 64.23 43.78
N HIS A 821 -42.62 63.76 43.83
CA HIS A 821 -41.41 64.60 43.91
C HIS A 821 -40.14 63.79 43.53
N LYS A 822 -39.14 64.50 43.00
CA LYS A 822 -38.00 64.09 42.15
C LYS A 822 -36.81 63.41 42.88
N VAL A 823 -36.21 62.37 42.26
CA VAL A 823 -34.80 62.15 41.79
C VAL A 823 -33.66 62.83 42.61
N PRO A 824 -32.52 62.17 42.97
CA PRO A 824 -31.56 61.60 41.99
C PRO A 824 -30.77 60.30 42.26
N ILE A 825 -30.45 59.72 41.10
CA ILE A 825 -29.37 58.84 40.60
C ILE A 825 -28.06 58.83 41.41
N ALA A 826 -27.45 57.65 41.57
CA ALA A 826 -26.00 57.42 41.37
C ALA A 826 -25.64 55.92 41.38
N TYR A 827 -25.12 55.46 40.22
CA TYR A 827 -24.33 54.27 39.88
C TYR A 827 -24.89 52.85 40.09
#